data_AF-A0A956R2Y0-F1
#
_entry.id   AF-A0A956R2Y0-F1
#
_cell.length_a   1.000
_cell.length_b   1.000
_cell.length_c   1.000
_cell.angle_alpha   90.00
_cell.angle_beta   90.00
_cell.angle_gamma   90.00
#
_symmetry.space_group_name_H-M   'P 1'
#
loop_
_entity.id
_entity.type
_entity.pdbx_description
1 polymer ?
#
loop_
_entity_poly.entity_id
_entity_poly.type
_entity_poly.pdbx_seq_one_letter_code
_entity_poly.pdbx_strand_id
1 'polypeptide(L)'
;SAGEADALRLSLRSRHSDASWASTGKALRDRLRERQRRALVAYLLANGDGEVSFADENDLYAHYLLDVEMSACATTSRIKLALSSIQLFIQRVFLNLEAPIEFDADAAVQYRWMKNYRVWEANRKVFLYPENFVEPELRSDKSPLYAALEAALAQDEASEKLTERAFLDYLGGLESIAKPEVMGLVREREGQGVDRLHVLARTRGKPHRWLYRTREYRRFWTPWVELPVEIEGDHALPVIYNGRLYILWPSFRLIADQITSVESGGDTIGQAGAGVLQIGLNWMERRFDEWGPTRSCPGFFVAEQTFHEWEVRLFKTELRLATREVKNVATGQPALEVTARKSTFNAMSQKDTVLGYEAFVKQDYLNLGRFVLEASQDDVLAQSIAEIEDSSELPTWRYEFNHHVNVGQSLWSDSDRPTSLRLETQEARWPQREQSVTLFSAPPMGYRLILPQDERAGLVRDTGFFYQDRWRSLFLQPRDMHLGGNCTPSDADPGDIEAAPFLQLGGLKQDAPQVDLARKTPSPEQGLLVHDQLQIKPQWYAGDGGVFNPQKVAKGGWAPTQIEALTSAEKDLATKIYNTPASKQAPRSSLPWQGKRFSAQIFEHPYAERFVGQVRAYGVEGLLSPTDEQDPSGTLARQLLDDEVFSAERYDPNKIDPPWPRADVDFSPGGSYSVYNWELFFHAPLLLAKRLSSSQRFEEADDWLRKIFDPTASAGDAPARYWKIRPFFESAQPPDIHELLLLLHYDGSDEEILAAREAFEHQIWQWRRNPFDPHLIAGLRDGAYQRAVVMAYLDNLIAWGDSLFARDTIESINEAT
;
A
#
# COMPACT_ATOMS: atom_id res chain seq x y z
N SER A 1 -68.50 5.64 17.75
CA SER A 1 -67.52 6.55 18.41
C SER A 1 -66.36 5.73 18.98
N ALA A 2 -65.24 6.34 19.39
CA ALA A 2 -64.11 5.61 20.01
C ALA A 2 -64.55 4.79 21.25
N GLY A 3 -65.47 5.35 22.06
CA GLY A 3 -66.01 4.67 23.24
C GLY A 3 -66.84 3.41 22.96
N GLU A 4 -67.57 3.34 21.84
CA GLU A 4 -68.32 2.15 21.44
C GLU A 4 -67.39 1.01 20.99
N ALA A 5 -66.30 1.34 20.30
CA ALA A 5 -65.31 0.37 19.85
C ALA A 5 -64.55 -0.26 21.03
N ASP A 6 -64.22 0.53 22.04
CA ASP A 6 -63.57 0.06 23.26
C ASP A 6 -64.51 -0.81 24.10
N ALA A 7 -65.79 -0.43 24.22
CA ALA A 7 -66.81 -1.25 24.88
C ALA A 7 -67.00 -2.61 24.18
N LEU A 8 -67.03 -2.63 22.84
CA LEU A 8 -67.11 -3.86 22.05
C LEU A 8 -65.87 -4.75 22.23
N ARG A 9 -64.68 -4.14 22.26
CA ARG A 9 -63.41 -4.85 22.48
C ARG A 9 -63.34 -5.49 23.86
N LEU A 10 -63.78 -4.78 24.90
CA LEU A 10 -63.84 -5.29 26.28
C LEU A 10 -64.86 -6.44 26.41
N SER A 11 -66.03 -6.31 25.76
CA SER A 11 -67.06 -7.35 25.71
C SER A 11 -66.65 -8.60 24.92
N LEU A 12 -65.81 -8.44 23.89
CA LEU A 12 -65.20 -9.56 23.17
C LEU A 12 -64.11 -10.23 24.00
N ARG A 13 -63.25 -9.44 24.67
CA ARG A 13 -62.19 -9.97 25.54
C ARG A 13 -62.74 -10.80 26.69
N SER A 14 -63.86 -10.40 27.29
CA SER A 14 -64.48 -11.12 28.42
C SER A 14 -65.01 -12.52 28.05
N ARG A 15 -65.14 -12.85 26.76
CA ARG A 15 -65.57 -14.17 26.26
C ARG A 15 -64.42 -15.16 26.03
N HIS A 16 -63.18 -14.74 26.22
CA HIS A 16 -61.98 -15.56 26.02
C HIS A 16 -61.10 -15.55 27.27
N SER A 17 -60.39 -16.65 27.54
CA SER A 17 -59.37 -16.68 28.60
C SER A 17 -58.16 -15.81 28.21
N ASP A 18 -57.43 -15.27 29.19
CA ASP A 18 -56.23 -14.45 28.89
C ASP A 18 -55.18 -15.23 28.05
N ALA A 19 -55.08 -16.55 28.24
CA ALA A 19 -54.22 -17.43 27.45
C ALA A 19 -54.68 -17.60 25.98
N SER A 20 -55.99 -17.54 25.69
CA SER A 20 -56.57 -17.68 24.34
C SER A 20 -56.85 -16.35 23.64
N TRP A 21 -56.86 -15.25 24.39
CA TRP A 21 -57.14 -13.93 23.86
C TRP A 21 -56.03 -13.42 22.94
N ALA A 22 -54.76 -13.75 23.21
CA ALA A 22 -53.64 -13.34 22.37
C ALA A 22 -53.76 -13.85 20.93
N SER A 23 -54.15 -15.13 20.75
CA SER A 23 -54.34 -15.74 19.42
C SER A 23 -55.65 -15.30 18.77
N THR A 24 -56.75 -15.29 19.52
CA THR A 24 -58.08 -14.92 18.98
C THR A 24 -58.17 -13.42 18.64
N GLY A 25 -57.63 -12.57 19.51
CA GLY A 25 -57.54 -11.13 19.29
C GLY A 25 -56.66 -10.78 18.11
N LYS A 26 -55.54 -11.50 17.90
CA LYS A 26 -54.71 -11.37 16.69
C LYS A 26 -55.51 -11.73 15.44
N ALA A 27 -56.17 -12.88 15.39
CA ALA A 27 -56.94 -13.32 14.22
C ALA A 27 -58.07 -12.34 13.83
N LEU A 28 -58.79 -11.79 14.81
CA LEU A 28 -59.82 -10.78 14.58
C LEU A 28 -59.23 -9.46 14.07
N ARG A 29 -58.13 -9.01 14.68
CA ARG A 29 -57.46 -7.76 14.30
C ARG A 29 -56.82 -7.83 12.93
N ASP A 30 -56.25 -8.97 12.56
CA ASP A 30 -55.58 -9.18 11.27
C ASP A 30 -56.57 -9.06 10.10
N ARG A 31 -57.79 -9.59 10.24
CA ARG A 31 -58.88 -9.37 9.26
C ARG A 31 -59.26 -7.89 9.10
N LEU A 32 -59.28 -7.14 10.21
CA LEU A 32 -59.55 -5.70 10.15
C LEU A 32 -58.40 -4.94 9.50
N ARG A 33 -57.14 -5.28 9.82
CA ARG A 33 -55.95 -4.68 9.22
C ARG A 33 -55.93 -4.84 7.70
N GLU A 34 -56.27 -6.02 7.19
CA GLU A 34 -56.36 -6.27 5.74
C GLU A 34 -57.42 -5.39 5.06
N ARG A 35 -58.61 -5.27 5.68
CA ARG A 35 -59.68 -4.41 5.14
C ARG A 35 -59.28 -2.94 5.18
N GLN A 36 -58.67 -2.49 6.26
CA GLN A 36 -58.16 -1.12 6.39
C GLN A 36 -57.09 -0.82 5.36
N ARG A 37 -56.12 -1.72 5.17
CA ARG A 37 -55.07 -1.61 4.15
C ARG A 37 -55.67 -1.46 2.76
N ARG A 38 -56.56 -2.37 2.34
CA ARG A 38 -57.22 -2.30 1.01
C ARG A 38 -57.98 -0.99 0.82
N ALA A 39 -58.71 -0.54 1.84
CA ALA A 39 -59.46 0.71 1.77
C ALA A 39 -58.53 1.93 1.63
N LEU A 40 -57.41 1.96 2.38
CA LEU A 40 -56.43 3.04 2.30
C LEU A 40 -55.68 3.05 0.96
N VAL A 41 -55.25 1.89 0.47
CA VAL A 41 -54.62 1.78 -0.87
C VAL A 41 -55.57 2.26 -1.96
N ALA A 42 -56.82 1.76 -1.98
CA ALA A 42 -57.80 2.20 -2.97
C ALA A 42 -58.10 3.71 -2.89
N TYR A 43 -58.12 4.28 -1.68
CA TYR A 43 -58.28 5.72 -1.48
C TYR A 43 -57.10 6.51 -2.05
N LEU A 44 -55.86 6.09 -1.76
CA LEU A 44 -54.64 6.75 -2.25
C LEU A 44 -54.49 6.64 -3.77
N LEU A 45 -54.85 5.51 -4.38
CA LEU A 45 -54.85 5.38 -5.85
C LEU A 45 -55.89 6.29 -6.51
N ALA A 46 -57.07 6.46 -5.89
CA ALA A 46 -58.13 7.29 -6.45
C ALA A 46 -57.92 8.81 -6.25
N ASN A 47 -57.28 9.21 -5.15
CA ASN A 47 -57.22 10.63 -4.74
C ASN A 47 -55.79 11.19 -4.65
N GLY A 48 -54.75 10.34 -4.72
CA GLY A 48 -53.39 10.71 -4.33
C GLY A 48 -53.26 10.96 -2.83
N ASP A 49 -52.11 11.48 -2.42
CA ASP A 49 -51.85 11.93 -1.05
C ASP A 49 -51.89 13.45 -0.87
N GLY A 50 -52.21 14.17 -1.95
CA GLY A 50 -52.25 15.64 -2.00
C GLY A 50 -51.04 16.26 -2.70
N GLU A 51 -49.95 15.52 -2.87
CA GLU A 51 -48.75 15.96 -3.59
C GLU A 51 -48.50 15.12 -4.85
N VAL A 52 -48.74 13.81 -4.78
CA VAL A 52 -48.49 12.86 -5.87
C VAL A 52 -49.75 12.05 -6.17
N SER A 53 -50.00 11.81 -7.46
CA SER A 53 -50.99 10.85 -7.93
C SER A 53 -50.32 9.52 -8.25
N PHE A 54 -50.92 8.40 -7.84
CA PHE A 54 -50.37 7.06 -8.01
C PHE A 54 -51.21 6.28 -9.03
N ALA A 55 -50.56 5.62 -10.00
CA ALA A 55 -51.28 4.85 -11.02
C ALA A 55 -51.65 3.45 -10.50
N ASP A 56 -50.76 2.83 -9.74
CA ASP A 56 -50.94 1.48 -9.20
C ASP A 56 -50.26 1.31 -7.83
N GLU A 57 -50.40 0.12 -7.25
CA GLU A 57 -49.77 -0.22 -5.97
C GLU A 57 -48.22 -0.18 -6.02
N ASN A 58 -47.62 -0.34 -7.19
CA ASN A 58 -46.16 -0.26 -7.36
C ASN A 58 -45.68 1.18 -7.19
N ASP A 59 -46.44 2.18 -7.65
CA ASP A 59 -46.14 3.60 -7.43
C ASP A 59 -46.20 3.95 -5.94
N LEU A 60 -47.17 3.39 -5.21
CA LEU A 60 -47.25 3.55 -3.74
C LEU A 60 -46.05 2.91 -3.04
N TYR A 61 -45.64 1.71 -3.47
CA TYR A 61 -44.44 1.03 -2.97
C TYR A 61 -43.17 1.85 -3.23
N ALA A 62 -43.04 2.37 -4.44
CA ALA A 62 -41.92 3.20 -4.87
C ALA A 62 -41.83 4.50 -4.06
N HIS A 63 -42.96 5.16 -3.82
CA HIS A 63 -43.03 6.44 -3.12
C HIS A 63 -42.85 6.30 -1.60
N TYR A 64 -43.55 5.36 -0.96
CA TYR A 64 -43.47 5.17 0.50
C TYR A 64 -42.35 4.21 0.93
N LEU A 65 -41.64 3.61 -0.02
CA LEU A 65 -40.53 2.67 0.21
C LEU A 65 -40.93 1.47 1.08
N LEU A 66 -42.19 1.05 0.97
CA LEU A 66 -42.80 0.06 1.84
C LEU A 66 -43.87 -0.70 1.07
N ASP A 67 -43.86 -2.02 1.20
CA ASP A 67 -44.82 -2.87 0.50
C ASP A 67 -46.23 -2.73 1.11
N VAL A 68 -47.06 -1.96 0.41
CA VAL A 68 -48.47 -1.69 0.76
C VAL A 68 -49.37 -2.92 0.57
N GLU A 69 -48.86 -3.98 -0.06
CA GLU A 69 -49.54 -5.25 -0.28
C GLU A 69 -49.18 -6.32 0.75
N MET A 70 -48.25 -6.05 1.67
CA MET A 70 -47.95 -6.96 2.78
C MET A 70 -49.19 -7.25 3.64
N SER A 71 -49.43 -8.52 3.93
CA SER A 71 -50.55 -8.96 4.76
C SER A 71 -50.20 -8.93 6.25
N ALA A 72 -51.21 -8.99 7.11
CA ALA A 72 -51.04 -8.85 8.56
C ALA A 72 -50.23 -10.01 9.21
N CYS A 73 -50.00 -11.11 8.49
CA CYS A 73 -49.23 -12.24 9.01
C CYS A 73 -47.70 -12.00 8.98
N ALA A 74 -47.21 -11.10 8.12
CA ALA A 74 -45.80 -10.79 8.01
C ALA A 74 -45.38 -9.81 9.13
N THR A 75 -44.70 -10.34 10.14
CA THR A 75 -44.24 -9.54 11.29
C THR A 75 -42.81 -9.04 11.07
N THR A 76 -42.59 -7.74 11.21
CA THR A 76 -41.27 -7.10 11.18
C THR A 76 -41.11 -6.10 12.33
N SER A 77 -39.87 -5.82 12.74
CA SER A 77 -39.59 -4.75 13.70
C SER A 77 -39.57 -3.40 12.99
N ARG A 78 -39.83 -2.31 13.71
CA ARG A 78 -39.78 -0.95 13.14
C ARG A 78 -38.39 -0.60 12.60
N ILE A 79 -37.33 -1.04 13.28
CA ILE A 79 -35.94 -0.82 12.84
C ILE A 79 -35.66 -1.58 11.54
N LYS A 80 -36.09 -2.84 11.43
CA LYS A 80 -35.89 -3.64 10.21
C LYS A 80 -36.66 -3.03 9.04
N LEU A 81 -37.88 -2.55 9.28
CA LEU A 81 -38.69 -1.88 8.27
C LEU A 81 -38.00 -0.60 7.76
N ALA A 82 -37.56 0.29 8.67
CA ALA A 82 -36.84 1.49 8.30
C ALA A 82 -35.55 1.19 7.52
N LEU A 83 -34.79 0.18 7.96
CA LEU A 83 -33.59 -0.28 7.25
C LEU A 83 -33.92 -0.73 5.83
N SER A 84 -34.96 -1.54 5.64
CA SER A 84 -35.39 -2.01 4.32
C SER A 84 -35.86 -0.85 3.42
N SER A 85 -36.57 0.13 3.97
CA SER A 85 -36.98 1.33 3.21
C SER A 85 -35.76 2.14 2.73
N ILE A 86 -34.76 2.35 3.60
CA ILE A 86 -33.51 3.05 3.22
C ILE A 86 -32.73 2.25 2.17
N GLN A 87 -32.61 0.93 2.33
CA GLN A 87 -31.94 0.07 1.36
C GLN A 87 -32.61 0.13 -0.01
N LEU A 88 -33.94 0.07 -0.05
CA LEU A 88 -34.72 0.20 -1.27
C LEU A 88 -34.50 1.57 -1.93
N PHE A 89 -34.53 2.65 -1.15
CA PHE A 89 -34.26 3.99 -1.66
C PHE A 89 -32.89 4.08 -2.34
N ILE A 90 -31.84 3.63 -1.67
CA ILE A 90 -30.47 3.65 -2.22
C ILE A 90 -30.39 2.80 -3.50
N GLN A 91 -31.03 1.63 -3.53
CA GLN A 91 -31.09 0.80 -4.73
C GLN A 91 -31.80 1.52 -5.90
N ARG A 92 -32.90 2.23 -5.62
CA ARG A 92 -33.64 3.01 -6.63
C ARG A 92 -32.79 4.16 -7.19
N VAL A 93 -31.98 4.82 -6.35
CA VAL A 93 -30.98 5.80 -6.80
C VAL A 93 -29.95 5.16 -7.74
N PHE A 94 -29.38 4.00 -7.40
CA PHE A 94 -28.44 3.30 -8.28
C PHE A 94 -29.04 2.85 -9.62
N LEU A 95 -30.34 2.57 -9.65
CA LEU A 95 -31.10 2.25 -10.87
C LEU A 95 -31.56 3.49 -11.64
N ASN A 96 -31.19 4.69 -11.18
CA ASN A 96 -31.59 5.97 -11.76
C ASN A 96 -33.13 6.16 -11.81
N LEU A 97 -33.83 5.64 -10.79
CA LEU A 97 -35.29 5.73 -10.64
C LEU A 97 -35.73 6.90 -9.75
N GLU A 98 -34.78 7.60 -9.13
CA GLU A 98 -35.01 8.80 -8.29
C GLU A 98 -34.47 10.05 -9.01
N ALA A 99 -35.06 11.23 -8.75
CA ALA A 99 -34.58 12.52 -9.26
C ALA A 99 -33.12 12.81 -8.82
N PRO A 100 -32.35 13.70 -9.48
CA PRO A 100 -30.93 13.49 -9.79
C PRO A 100 -30.03 13.55 -8.54
N ILE A 101 -29.99 12.45 -7.81
CA ILE A 101 -29.08 12.20 -6.70
C ILE A 101 -27.97 11.31 -7.25
N GLU A 102 -26.75 11.84 -7.34
CA GLU A 102 -25.58 11.07 -7.70
C GLU A 102 -24.84 10.63 -6.42
N PHE A 103 -24.42 9.36 -6.36
CA PHE A 103 -23.51 8.89 -5.34
C PHE A 103 -22.08 9.23 -5.73
N ASP A 104 -21.30 9.77 -4.79
CA ASP A 104 -19.86 9.82 -4.96
C ASP A 104 -19.28 8.40 -5.09
N ALA A 105 -18.16 8.27 -5.80
CA ALA A 105 -17.57 6.97 -6.12
C ALA A 105 -17.18 6.18 -4.85
N ASP A 106 -16.77 6.86 -3.78
CA ASP A 106 -16.36 6.22 -2.53
C ASP A 106 -17.56 5.68 -1.74
N ALA A 107 -18.67 6.41 -1.71
CA ALA A 107 -19.94 5.99 -1.13
C ALA A 107 -20.51 4.78 -1.90
N ALA A 108 -20.38 4.77 -3.23
CA ALA A 108 -20.76 3.61 -4.04
C ALA A 108 -19.91 2.36 -3.72
N VAL A 109 -18.60 2.53 -3.52
CA VAL A 109 -17.70 1.43 -3.08
C VAL A 109 -18.08 0.94 -1.68
N GLN A 110 -18.31 1.83 -0.73
CA GLN A 110 -18.72 1.48 0.64
C GLN A 110 -20.06 0.74 0.66
N TYR A 111 -21.03 1.18 -0.14
CA TYR A 111 -22.36 0.56 -0.18
C TYR A 111 -22.32 -0.92 -0.61
N ARG A 112 -21.32 -1.33 -1.41
CA ARG A 112 -21.17 -2.73 -1.87
C ARG A 112 -21.22 -3.75 -0.73
N TRP A 113 -20.56 -3.43 0.39
CA TRP A 113 -20.54 -4.28 1.58
C TRP A 113 -21.50 -3.79 2.67
N MET A 114 -21.81 -2.50 2.76
CA MET A 114 -22.78 -1.97 3.74
C MET A 114 -24.23 -2.37 3.47
N LYS A 115 -24.59 -2.65 2.21
CA LYS A 115 -25.98 -2.96 1.83
C LYS A 115 -26.59 -4.13 2.60
N ASN A 116 -25.77 -5.07 3.09
CA ASN A 116 -26.22 -6.22 3.86
C ASN A 116 -25.86 -6.04 5.34
N TYR A 117 -26.86 -6.02 6.23
CA TYR A 117 -26.64 -5.83 7.67
C TYR A 117 -25.60 -6.81 8.26
N ARG A 118 -25.64 -8.09 7.89
CA ARG A 118 -24.68 -9.09 8.40
C ARG A 118 -23.24 -8.85 7.93
N VAL A 119 -23.08 -8.38 6.69
CA VAL A 119 -21.77 -8.06 6.12
C VAL A 119 -21.21 -6.78 6.76
N TRP A 120 -22.07 -5.77 6.96
CA TRP A 120 -21.74 -4.58 7.73
C TRP A 120 -21.36 -4.91 9.18
N GLU A 121 -22.14 -5.76 9.86
CA GLU A 121 -21.88 -6.20 11.23
C GLU A 121 -20.53 -6.90 11.35
N ALA A 122 -20.22 -7.82 10.43
CA ALA A 122 -18.93 -8.50 10.38
C ALA A 122 -17.77 -7.50 10.17
N ASN A 123 -17.91 -6.57 9.23
CA ASN A 123 -16.93 -5.50 9.00
C ASN A 123 -16.69 -4.64 10.26
N ARG A 124 -17.77 -4.26 10.98
CA ARG A 124 -17.64 -3.52 12.24
C ARG A 124 -16.89 -4.32 13.30
N LYS A 125 -17.17 -5.63 13.40
CA LYS A 125 -16.47 -6.52 14.34
C LYS A 125 -14.98 -6.62 14.01
N VAL A 126 -14.61 -6.77 12.75
CA VAL A 126 -13.20 -6.77 12.30
C VAL A 126 -12.51 -5.45 12.64
N PHE A 127 -13.18 -4.31 12.47
CA PHE A 127 -12.60 -3.01 12.77
C PHE A 127 -12.44 -2.71 14.26
N LEU A 128 -13.41 -3.14 15.07
CA LEU A 128 -13.45 -2.87 16.51
C LEU A 128 -12.63 -3.88 17.30
N TYR A 129 -12.67 -5.15 16.89
CA TYR A 129 -12.03 -6.27 17.58
C TYR A 129 -11.24 -7.14 16.60
N PRO A 130 -10.26 -6.58 15.88
CA PRO A 130 -9.43 -7.33 14.93
C PRO A 130 -8.74 -8.53 15.57
N GLU A 131 -8.39 -8.46 16.86
CA GLU A 131 -7.74 -9.54 17.62
C GLU A 131 -8.47 -10.89 17.56
N ASN A 132 -9.79 -10.89 17.38
CA ASN A 132 -10.60 -12.11 17.25
C ASN A 132 -10.51 -12.76 15.85
N PHE A 133 -9.89 -12.08 14.89
CA PHE A 133 -9.85 -12.47 13.48
C PHE A 133 -8.41 -12.51 12.93
N VAL A 134 -7.40 -12.18 13.74
CA VAL A 134 -5.98 -12.27 13.36
C VAL A 134 -5.56 -13.73 13.39
N GLU A 135 -5.54 -14.34 12.20
CA GLU A 135 -5.02 -15.67 11.98
C GLU A 135 -3.79 -15.59 11.07
N PRO A 136 -2.60 -16.08 11.49
CA PRO A 136 -1.38 -15.95 10.71
C PRO A 136 -1.52 -16.46 9.25
N GLU A 137 -2.36 -17.47 9.04
CA GLU A 137 -2.69 -18.04 7.73
C GLU A 137 -3.60 -17.17 6.84
N LEU A 138 -4.34 -16.22 7.41
CA LEU A 138 -5.27 -15.36 6.66
C LEU A 138 -4.67 -14.02 6.27
N ARG A 139 -3.38 -13.82 6.56
CA ARG A 139 -2.65 -12.61 6.17
C ARG A 139 -2.57 -12.46 4.65
N SER A 140 -2.85 -11.25 4.15
CA SER A 140 -2.91 -10.93 2.73
C SER A 140 -1.56 -10.50 2.14
N ASP A 141 -0.67 -9.94 2.96
CA ASP A 141 0.63 -9.36 2.57
C ASP A 141 1.82 -10.31 2.86
N LYS A 142 1.58 -11.62 2.89
CA LYS A 142 2.62 -12.63 3.13
C LYS A 142 3.78 -12.52 2.13
N SER A 143 5.01 -12.52 2.62
CA SER A 143 6.17 -12.71 1.77
C SER A 143 6.22 -14.12 1.18
N PRO A 144 6.88 -14.32 0.02
CA PRO A 144 7.13 -15.66 -0.50
C PRO A 144 7.90 -16.56 0.48
N LEU A 145 8.76 -15.98 1.33
CA LEU A 145 9.48 -16.71 2.37
C LEU A 145 8.52 -17.24 3.43
N TYR A 146 7.57 -16.41 3.87
CA TYR A 146 6.56 -16.81 4.85
C TYR A 146 5.57 -17.82 4.28
N ALA A 147 5.15 -17.65 3.03
CA ALA A 147 4.30 -18.64 2.35
C ALA A 147 5.01 -20.00 2.22
N ALA A 148 6.32 -20.01 1.97
CA ALA A 148 7.12 -21.24 1.97
C ALA A 148 7.24 -21.87 3.36
N LEU A 149 7.41 -21.07 4.41
CA LEU A 149 7.37 -21.50 5.81
C LEU A 149 6.04 -22.19 6.14
N GLU A 150 4.91 -21.53 5.83
CA GLU A 150 3.56 -22.07 6.04
C GLU A 150 3.35 -23.38 5.27
N ALA A 151 3.78 -23.44 4.01
CA ALA A 151 3.68 -24.64 3.19
C ALA A 151 4.50 -25.80 3.76
N ALA A 152 5.71 -25.54 4.29
CA ALA A 152 6.54 -26.56 4.91
C ALA A 152 5.87 -27.16 6.18
N LEU A 153 5.21 -26.32 6.97
CA LEU A 153 4.49 -26.76 8.18
C LEU A 153 3.16 -27.48 7.88
N ALA A 154 2.62 -27.33 6.68
CA ALA A 154 1.37 -27.97 6.28
C ALA A 154 1.57 -29.42 5.77
N GLN A 155 2.80 -29.79 5.38
CA GLN A 155 3.07 -31.09 4.76
C GLN A 155 3.20 -32.24 5.77
N ASP A 156 3.84 -31.98 6.90
CA ASP A 156 4.15 -32.99 7.93
C ASP A 156 3.54 -32.61 9.29
N GLU A 157 3.46 -33.57 10.21
CA GLU A 157 3.09 -33.31 11.59
C GLU A 157 4.12 -32.36 12.24
N ALA A 158 3.64 -31.30 12.90
CA ALA A 158 4.51 -30.26 13.42
C ALA A 158 5.42 -30.81 14.53
N SER A 159 6.69 -31.05 14.20
CA SER A 159 7.75 -31.42 15.15
C SER A 159 8.64 -30.22 15.49
N GLU A 160 9.34 -30.24 16.64
CA GLU A 160 10.28 -29.18 17.04
C GLU A 160 11.35 -28.96 15.96
N LYS A 161 11.93 -30.07 15.48
CA LYS A 161 12.97 -30.08 14.46
C LYS A 161 12.48 -29.51 13.13
N LEU A 162 11.24 -29.85 12.72
CA LEU A 162 10.64 -29.31 11.51
C LEU A 162 10.41 -27.80 11.66
N THR A 163 9.87 -27.40 12.81
CA THR A 163 9.56 -26.01 13.17
C THR A 163 10.83 -25.15 13.14
N GLU A 164 11.89 -25.62 13.79
CA GLU A 164 13.21 -24.98 13.77
C GLU A 164 13.80 -24.93 12.36
N ARG A 165 13.76 -26.05 11.63
CA ARG A 165 14.28 -26.11 10.26
C ARG A 165 13.57 -25.13 9.32
N ALA A 166 12.25 -25.08 9.39
CA ALA A 166 11.45 -24.19 8.55
C ALA A 166 11.77 -22.71 8.86
N PHE A 167 11.99 -22.38 10.14
CA PHE A 167 12.43 -21.05 10.57
C PHE A 167 13.85 -20.71 10.07
N LEU A 168 14.78 -21.68 10.08
CA LEU A 168 16.13 -21.53 9.51
C LEU A 168 16.09 -21.30 8.00
N ASP A 169 15.23 -22.03 7.29
CA ASP A 169 15.07 -21.88 5.84
C ASP A 169 14.51 -20.50 5.49
N TYR A 170 13.57 -19.96 6.29
CA TYR A 170 13.10 -18.58 6.18
C TYR A 170 14.26 -17.58 6.34
N LEU A 171 15.08 -17.72 7.39
CA LEU A 171 16.23 -16.84 7.64
C LEU A 171 17.29 -16.89 6.54
N GLY A 172 17.59 -18.09 6.02
CA GLY A 172 18.48 -18.25 4.88
C GLY A 172 17.94 -17.58 3.62
N GLY A 173 16.63 -17.66 3.40
CA GLY A 173 15.93 -16.91 2.36
C GLY A 173 16.09 -15.40 2.52
N LEU A 174 15.88 -14.88 3.74
CA LEU A 174 16.01 -13.45 4.06
C LEU A 174 17.43 -12.93 3.84
N GLU A 175 18.47 -13.64 4.34
CA GLU A 175 19.88 -13.31 4.11
C GLU A 175 20.17 -13.15 2.61
N SER A 176 19.59 -14.03 1.80
CA SER A 176 19.83 -14.09 0.37
C SER A 176 19.23 -12.91 -0.42
N ILE A 177 18.23 -12.22 0.14
CA ILE A 177 17.56 -11.04 -0.45
C ILE A 177 17.78 -9.76 0.37
N ALA A 178 18.64 -9.81 1.39
CA ALA A 178 18.84 -8.71 2.33
C ALA A 178 19.50 -7.46 1.71
N LYS A 179 20.41 -7.64 0.75
CA LYS A 179 21.21 -6.56 0.13
C LYS A 179 21.11 -6.55 -1.40
N PRO A 180 19.90 -6.36 -1.97
CA PRO A 180 19.71 -6.43 -3.42
C PRO A 180 20.27 -5.19 -4.14
N GLU A 181 20.75 -5.36 -5.37
CA GLU A 181 21.12 -4.26 -6.26
C GLU A 181 19.90 -3.83 -7.06
N VAL A 182 19.48 -2.57 -6.93
CA VAL A 182 18.35 -2.04 -7.69
C VAL A 182 18.83 -1.73 -9.11
N MET A 183 18.12 -2.26 -10.09
CA MET A 183 18.50 -2.19 -11.50
C MET A 183 17.59 -1.27 -12.31
N GLY A 184 16.32 -1.14 -11.92
CA GLY A 184 15.38 -0.29 -12.64
C GLY A 184 14.10 0.01 -11.86
N LEU A 185 13.47 1.12 -12.24
CA LEU A 185 12.28 1.68 -11.60
C LEU A 185 11.33 2.19 -12.68
N VAL A 186 10.02 2.01 -12.50
CA VAL A 186 9.01 2.68 -13.32
C VAL A 186 7.78 2.98 -12.49
N ARG A 187 7.18 4.15 -12.68
CA ARG A 187 5.94 4.53 -12.00
C ARG A 187 4.74 4.28 -12.90
N GLU A 188 3.77 3.56 -12.37
CA GLU A 188 2.45 3.35 -12.97
C GLU A 188 1.51 4.43 -12.44
N ARG A 189 0.92 5.21 -13.37
CA ARG A 189 -0.07 6.26 -13.09
C ARG A 189 -1.29 6.01 -13.99
N GLU A 190 -2.20 5.15 -13.57
CA GLU A 190 -3.42 4.85 -14.34
C GLU A 190 -4.69 5.28 -13.59
N GLY A 191 -5.51 6.11 -14.24
CA GLY A 191 -6.77 6.62 -13.68
C GLY A 191 -6.62 7.53 -12.45
N GLN A 192 -7.74 7.81 -11.76
CA GLN A 192 -7.76 8.66 -10.55
C GLN A 192 -7.36 7.93 -9.25
N GLY A 193 -6.74 6.75 -9.32
CA GLY A 193 -6.54 5.93 -8.11
C GLY A 193 -5.36 4.96 -8.08
N VAL A 194 -4.60 4.77 -9.15
CA VAL A 194 -3.43 3.89 -9.16
C VAL A 194 -2.15 4.73 -9.18
N ASP A 195 -1.39 4.66 -8.09
CA ASP A 195 -0.04 5.24 -7.97
C ASP A 195 0.88 4.18 -7.36
N ARG A 196 1.63 3.51 -8.23
CA ARG A 196 2.49 2.37 -7.86
C ARG A 196 3.88 2.57 -8.44
N LEU A 197 4.91 2.36 -7.61
CA LEU A 197 6.29 2.34 -8.05
C LEU A 197 6.75 0.89 -8.18
N HIS A 198 7.09 0.47 -9.39
CA HIS A 198 7.65 -0.84 -9.66
C HIS A 198 9.16 -0.79 -9.51
N VAL A 199 9.73 -1.75 -8.77
CA VAL A 199 11.17 -1.86 -8.53
C VAL A 199 11.68 -3.21 -8.99
N LEU A 200 12.67 -3.17 -9.86
CA LEU A 200 13.42 -4.33 -10.33
C LEU A 200 14.81 -4.32 -9.70
N ALA A 201 15.20 -5.44 -9.10
CA ALA A 201 16.48 -5.61 -8.46
C ALA A 201 17.05 -7.01 -8.73
N ARG A 202 18.28 -7.26 -8.26
CA ARG A 202 18.93 -8.56 -8.35
C ARG A 202 19.83 -8.84 -7.15
N THR A 203 20.17 -10.10 -6.92
CA THR A 203 21.18 -10.48 -5.93
C THR A 203 22.59 -10.14 -6.40
N ARG A 204 23.50 -9.79 -5.47
CA ARG A 204 24.91 -9.50 -5.77
C ARG A 204 25.72 -10.73 -6.23
N GLY A 205 25.33 -11.93 -5.76
CA GLY A 205 25.95 -13.19 -6.16
C GLY A 205 25.70 -13.54 -7.63
N LYS A 206 26.64 -14.28 -8.24
CA LYS A 206 26.51 -14.86 -9.59
C LYS A 206 26.26 -16.38 -9.48
N PRO A 207 25.32 -16.97 -10.25
CA PRO A 207 24.37 -16.30 -11.15
C PRO A 207 23.38 -15.40 -10.38
N HIS A 208 22.91 -14.34 -11.05
CA HIS A 208 21.99 -13.38 -10.44
C HIS A 208 20.58 -13.97 -10.35
N ARG A 209 19.95 -13.87 -9.18
CA ARG A 209 18.50 -14.01 -9.04
C ARG A 209 17.86 -12.64 -9.14
N TRP A 210 16.84 -12.53 -9.97
CA TRP A 210 16.14 -11.28 -10.22
C TRP A 210 14.91 -11.16 -9.34
N LEU A 211 14.76 -10.00 -8.71
CA LEU A 211 13.76 -9.73 -7.70
C LEU A 211 12.89 -8.55 -8.17
N TYR A 212 11.60 -8.66 -7.90
CA TYR A 212 10.62 -7.64 -8.22
C TYR A 212 9.78 -7.34 -6.98
N ARG A 213 9.52 -6.05 -6.74
CA ARG A 213 8.57 -5.59 -5.75
C ARG A 213 7.91 -4.30 -6.20
N THR A 214 6.92 -3.88 -5.45
CA THR A 214 6.22 -2.62 -5.66
C THR A 214 6.22 -1.77 -4.39
N ARG A 215 6.05 -0.47 -4.58
CA ARG A 215 5.62 0.43 -3.53
C ARG A 215 4.25 0.95 -3.86
N GLU A 216 3.29 0.73 -2.97
CA GLU A 216 1.91 1.09 -3.15
C GLU A 216 1.55 2.34 -2.35
N TYR A 217 0.72 3.20 -2.93
CA TYR A 217 0.21 4.43 -2.29
C TYR A 217 1.32 5.33 -1.74
N ARG A 218 2.51 5.29 -2.36
CA ARG A 218 3.73 5.99 -1.94
C ARG A 218 4.17 5.71 -0.49
N ARG A 219 3.83 4.54 0.07
CA ARG A 219 4.19 4.19 1.46
C ARG A 219 4.61 2.74 1.60
N PHE A 220 3.71 1.83 1.24
CA PHE A 220 3.84 0.42 1.61
C PHE A 220 4.70 -0.31 0.60
N TRP A 221 5.75 -0.93 1.10
CA TRP A 221 6.62 -1.75 0.30
C TRP A 221 6.14 -3.20 0.32
N THR A 222 5.81 -3.77 -0.84
CA THR A 222 5.49 -5.20 -0.93
C THR A 222 6.74 -6.05 -0.77
N PRO A 223 6.63 -7.31 -0.32
CA PRO A 223 7.78 -8.21 -0.27
C PRO A 223 8.44 -8.43 -1.65
N TRP A 224 9.69 -8.87 -1.64
CA TRP A 224 10.40 -9.27 -2.84
C TRP A 224 9.83 -10.57 -3.38
N VAL A 225 9.55 -10.60 -4.67
CA VAL A 225 9.16 -11.78 -5.43
C VAL A 225 10.24 -12.10 -6.44
N GLU A 226 10.71 -13.35 -6.45
CA GLU A 226 11.68 -13.81 -7.44
C GLU A 226 11.03 -13.93 -8.81
N LEU A 227 11.70 -13.45 -9.85
CA LEU A 227 11.24 -13.59 -11.23
C LEU A 227 11.58 -15.00 -11.73
N PRO A 228 10.65 -15.69 -12.42
CA PRO A 228 10.88 -17.04 -12.95
C PRO A 228 11.71 -17.02 -14.24
N VAL A 229 12.83 -16.31 -14.25
CA VAL A 229 13.70 -16.14 -15.42
C VAL A 229 15.16 -15.98 -15.02
N GLU A 230 16.04 -16.59 -15.81
CA GLU A 230 17.47 -16.36 -15.76
C GLU A 230 17.84 -15.28 -16.79
N ILE A 231 18.20 -14.09 -16.31
CA ILE A 231 18.67 -13.01 -17.17
C ILE A 231 20.19 -12.98 -17.10
N GLU A 232 20.83 -13.30 -18.23
CA GLU A 232 22.27 -13.17 -18.38
C GLU A 232 22.69 -11.69 -18.47
N GLY A 233 23.55 -11.27 -17.54
CA GLY A 233 24.17 -9.93 -17.54
C GLY A 233 23.54 -8.97 -16.55
N ASP A 234 23.80 -7.68 -16.77
CA ASP A 234 23.58 -6.61 -15.79
C ASP A 234 22.50 -5.61 -16.24
N HIS A 235 21.70 -5.98 -17.26
CA HIS A 235 20.78 -5.07 -17.94
C HIS A 235 19.38 -5.65 -18.01
N ALA A 236 18.45 -5.13 -17.20
CA ALA A 236 17.04 -5.39 -17.38
C ALA A 236 16.21 -4.19 -16.89
N LEU A 237 15.05 -3.98 -17.50
CA LEU A 237 14.29 -2.75 -17.33
C LEU A 237 12.80 -2.96 -17.21
N PRO A 238 12.18 -2.40 -16.16
CA PRO A 238 10.74 -2.35 -16.08
C PRO A 238 10.21 -1.17 -16.91
N VAL A 239 9.19 -1.41 -17.73
CA VAL A 239 8.52 -0.41 -18.57
C VAL A 239 7.02 -0.59 -18.51
N ILE A 240 6.28 0.50 -18.38
CA ILE A 240 4.83 0.51 -18.59
C ILE A 240 4.58 0.89 -20.05
N TYR A 241 3.91 0.01 -20.79
CA TYR A 241 3.54 0.24 -22.17
C TYR A 241 2.12 -0.28 -22.42
N ASN A 242 1.26 0.57 -22.98
CA ASN A 242 -0.14 0.27 -23.24
C ASN A 242 -0.90 -0.25 -21.99
N GLY A 243 -0.66 0.38 -20.84
CA GLY A 243 -1.28 0.01 -19.55
C GLY A 243 -0.79 -1.33 -18.97
N ARG A 244 0.34 -1.85 -19.44
CA ARG A 244 0.90 -3.13 -18.95
C ARG A 244 2.36 -3.01 -18.60
N LEU A 245 2.78 -3.76 -17.59
CA LEU A 245 4.16 -3.83 -17.15
C LEU A 245 4.93 -4.90 -17.93
N TYR A 246 6.08 -4.49 -18.46
CA TYR A 246 7.05 -5.36 -19.12
C TYR A 246 8.39 -5.28 -18.40
N ILE A 247 9.13 -6.39 -18.40
CA ILE A 247 10.57 -6.38 -18.11
C ILE A 247 11.30 -6.73 -19.40
N LEU A 248 12.23 -5.87 -19.83
CA LEU A 248 13.00 -5.97 -21.07
C LEU A 248 14.48 -6.19 -20.76
N TRP A 249 15.17 -7.11 -21.45
CA TRP A 249 16.62 -7.33 -21.29
C TRP A 249 17.28 -7.78 -22.59
N PRO A 250 18.55 -7.46 -22.84
CA PRO A 250 19.24 -7.89 -24.04
C PRO A 250 19.72 -9.34 -23.92
N SER A 251 19.78 -10.05 -25.04
CA SER A 251 20.44 -11.36 -25.16
C SER A 251 21.62 -11.27 -26.12
N PHE A 252 22.66 -12.07 -25.87
CA PHE A 252 23.92 -12.01 -26.62
C PHE A 252 24.27 -13.39 -27.14
N ARG A 253 24.56 -13.49 -28.43
CA ARG A 253 25.00 -14.75 -29.05
C ARG A 253 26.21 -14.50 -29.95
N LEU A 254 27.34 -15.13 -29.63
CA LEU A 254 28.50 -15.13 -30.50
C LEU A 254 28.32 -16.17 -31.61
N ILE A 255 28.46 -15.75 -32.86
CA ILE A 255 28.37 -16.63 -34.03
C ILE A 255 29.73 -16.62 -34.73
N ALA A 256 30.42 -17.76 -34.72
CA ALA A 256 31.82 -17.88 -35.14
C ALA A 256 32.04 -18.60 -36.49
N ASP A 257 30.99 -19.01 -37.21
CA ASP A 257 31.15 -19.87 -38.39
C ASP A 257 30.58 -19.27 -39.69
N GLN A 258 31.46 -19.23 -40.71
CA GLN A 258 31.23 -19.06 -42.15
C GLN A 258 30.81 -17.68 -42.70
N ILE A 259 31.70 -16.69 -42.64
CA ILE A 259 31.73 -15.62 -43.66
C ILE A 259 32.70 -16.05 -44.76
N THR A 260 32.19 -16.73 -45.80
CA THR A 260 32.93 -16.94 -47.05
C THR A 260 33.04 -15.61 -47.79
N SER A 261 34.27 -15.08 -47.84
CA SER A 261 34.84 -14.18 -48.85
C SER A 261 33.89 -13.14 -49.49
N VAL A 262 34.09 -11.86 -49.15
CA VAL A 262 33.77 -10.77 -50.09
C VAL A 262 34.85 -10.77 -51.15
N GLU A 263 34.51 -11.08 -52.41
CA GLU A 263 35.45 -10.98 -53.53
C GLU A 263 35.86 -9.51 -53.73
N SER A 264 37.08 -9.21 -53.32
CA SER A 264 37.86 -8.06 -53.80
C SER A 264 39.11 -8.67 -54.44
N GLY A 265 39.33 -8.35 -55.72
CA GLY A 265 40.24 -9.07 -56.60
C GLY A 265 41.61 -9.41 -56.01
N GLY A 266 41.90 -10.72 -56.02
CA GLY A 266 43.23 -11.20 -56.39
C GLY A 266 44.27 -11.45 -55.30
N ASP A 267 43.91 -11.65 -54.03
CA ASP A 267 44.81 -12.30 -53.08
C ASP A 267 44.04 -13.04 -51.97
N THR A 268 44.33 -14.34 -51.80
CA THR A 268 43.75 -15.19 -50.76
C THR A 268 44.73 -15.27 -49.58
N ILE A 269 44.48 -14.47 -48.54
CA ILE A 269 45.11 -14.67 -47.23
C ILE A 269 44.09 -15.41 -46.36
N GLY A 270 44.38 -16.65 -46.00
CA GLY A 270 43.56 -17.41 -45.07
C GLY A 270 43.54 -16.74 -43.69
N GLN A 271 42.35 -16.42 -43.20
CA GLN A 271 42.12 -16.12 -41.78
C GLN A 271 40.85 -16.84 -41.32
N ALA A 272 40.96 -17.51 -40.17
CA ALA A 272 39.84 -18.10 -39.45
C ALA A 272 38.73 -17.05 -39.24
N GLY A 273 37.47 -17.48 -39.39
CA GLY A 273 36.31 -16.60 -39.51
C GLY A 273 36.21 -15.55 -38.41
N ALA A 274 35.99 -14.29 -38.83
CA ALA A 274 35.62 -13.23 -37.91
C ALA A 274 34.27 -13.58 -37.24
N GLY A 275 34.26 -13.68 -35.91
CA GLY A 275 33.03 -13.90 -35.15
C GLY A 275 32.18 -12.64 -35.09
N VAL A 276 30.86 -12.78 -35.26
CA VAL A 276 29.89 -11.69 -35.20
C VAL A 276 29.05 -11.82 -33.93
N LEU A 277 28.86 -10.72 -33.20
CA LEU A 277 28.00 -10.69 -32.01
C LEU A 277 26.57 -10.35 -32.42
N GLN A 278 25.62 -11.25 -32.17
CA GLN A 278 24.20 -10.98 -32.29
C GLN A 278 23.65 -10.44 -30.96
N ILE A 279 22.99 -9.29 -31.01
CA ILE A 279 22.28 -8.69 -29.88
C ILE A 279 20.78 -8.82 -30.13
N GLY A 280 20.12 -9.65 -29.32
CA GLY A 280 18.68 -9.79 -29.27
C GLY A 280 18.04 -9.01 -28.13
N LEU A 281 16.71 -8.97 -28.11
CA LEU A 281 15.91 -8.40 -27.02
C LEU A 281 14.93 -9.45 -26.53
N ASN A 282 14.93 -9.69 -25.23
CA ASN A 282 13.99 -10.55 -24.54
C ASN A 282 13.05 -9.71 -23.67
N TRP A 283 11.83 -10.19 -23.47
CA TRP A 283 10.90 -9.57 -22.55
C TRP A 283 9.92 -10.55 -21.92
N MET A 284 9.35 -10.12 -20.80
CA MET A 284 8.21 -10.77 -20.15
C MET A 284 7.16 -9.73 -19.79
N GLU A 285 5.91 -10.14 -19.83
CA GLU A 285 4.75 -9.28 -19.57
C GLU A 285 4.10 -9.71 -18.25
N ARG A 286 3.70 -8.76 -17.41
CA ARG A 286 2.88 -9.04 -16.22
C ARG A 286 1.40 -8.90 -16.55
N ARG A 287 0.61 -9.96 -16.39
CA ARG A 287 -0.85 -9.99 -16.58
C ARG A 287 -1.52 -10.51 -15.31
N PHE A 288 -2.49 -9.76 -14.77
CA PHE A 288 -3.25 -10.16 -13.57
C PHE A 288 -2.35 -10.60 -12.41
N ASP A 289 -1.32 -9.79 -12.14
CA ASP A 289 -0.29 -10.03 -11.12
C ASP A 289 0.68 -11.21 -11.35
N GLU A 290 0.50 -12.00 -12.40
CA GLU A 290 1.39 -13.09 -12.79
C GLU A 290 2.32 -12.72 -13.95
N TRP A 291 3.49 -13.34 -13.99
CA TRP A 291 4.47 -13.17 -15.06
C TRP A 291 4.23 -14.18 -16.18
N GLY A 292 4.05 -13.68 -17.40
CA GLY A 292 3.94 -14.50 -18.61
C GLY A 292 5.28 -15.12 -19.05
N PRO A 293 5.26 -15.99 -20.07
CA PRO A 293 6.46 -16.62 -20.60
C PRO A 293 7.41 -15.59 -21.23
N THR A 294 8.70 -15.88 -21.20
CA THR A 294 9.73 -15.09 -21.90
C THR A 294 9.51 -15.13 -23.41
N ARG A 295 9.51 -13.95 -24.03
CA ARG A 295 9.53 -13.75 -25.49
C ARG A 295 10.89 -13.18 -25.90
N SER A 296 11.26 -13.38 -27.15
CA SER A 296 12.57 -12.98 -27.67
C SER A 296 12.49 -12.51 -29.12
N CYS A 297 13.25 -11.47 -29.44
CA CYS A 297 13.56 -11.01 -30.79
C CYS A 297 15.06 -11.24 -31.03
N PRO A 298 15.47 -12.00 -32.07
CA PRO A 298 16.88 -12.29 -32.35
C PRO A 298 17.74 -11.04 -32.59
N GLY A 299 17.12 -9.92 -32.95
CA GLY A 299 17.77 -8.63 -33.07
C GLY A 299 18.74 -8.51 -34.25
N PHE A 300 19.83 -7.78 -34.03
CA PHE A 300 20.78 -7.37 -35.07
C PHE A 300 22.21 -7.80 -34.74
N PHE A 301 23.09 -7.70 -35.74
CA PHE A 301 24.48 -8.11 -35.67
C PHE A 301 25.42 -6.91 -35.52
N VAL A 302 26.41 -7.02 -34.63
CA VAL A 302 27.49 -6.06 -34.46
C VAL A 302 28.77 -6.66 -35.00
N ALA A 303 29.29 -6.08 -36.09
CA ALA A 303 30.55 -6.47 -36.71
C ALA A 303 31.70 -5.68 -36.08
N GLU A 304 32.22 -6.14 -34.95
CA GLU A 304 33.51 -5.71 -34.39
C GLU A 304 34.55 -6.78 -34.76
N GLN A 305 35.82 -6.41 -35.00
CA GLN A 305 36.87 -7.39 -35.33
C GLN A 305 36.90 -8.49 -34.25
N THR A 306 36.89 -9.78 -34.65
CA THR A 306 36.97 -10.98 -33.79
C THR A 306 36.74 -10.76 -32.29
N PHE A 307 35.50 -10.93 -31.82
CA PHE A 307 35.19 -10.91 -30.37
C PHE A 307 35.81 -12.10 -29.63
N HIS A 308 36.67 -11.82 -28.66
CA HIS A 308 37.15 -12.77 -27.65
C HIS A 308 36.23 -12.79 -26.43
N GLU A 309 36.29 -13.86 -25.62
CA GLU A 309 35.40 -14.00 -24.45
C GLU A 309 35.49 -12.81 -23.47
N TRP A 310 36.69 -12.28 -23.23
CA TRP A 310 36.87 -11.11 -22.36
C TRP A 310 36.29 -9.82 -22.97
N GLU A 311 36.34 -9.66 -24.29
CA GLU A 311 35.74 -8.53 -25.02
C GLU A 311 34.21 -8.61 -24.95
N VAL A 312 33.63 -9.80 -25.10
CA VAL A 312 32.18 -10.01 -24.92
C VAL A 312 31.77 -9.67 -23.49
N ARG A 313 32.55 -10.07 -22.48
CA ARG A 313 32.26 -9.71 -21.08
C ARG A 313 32.30 -8.20 -20.86
N LEU A 314 33.32 -7.52 -21.41
CA LEU A 314 33.47 -6.06 -21.30
C LEU A 314 32.32 -5.35 -22.04
N PHE A 315 31.99 -5.82 -23.23
CA PHE A 315 30.85 -5.34 -24.02
C PHE A 315 29.53 -5.50 -23.27
N LYS A 316 29.30 -6.67 -22.67
CA LYS A 316 28.13 -6.93 -21.82
C LYS A 316 28.06 -5.93 -20.66
N THR A 317 29.18 -5.47 -20.09
CA THR A 317 29.14 -4.47 -19.00
C THR A 317 28.91 -3.04 -19.47
N GLU A 318 29.26 -2.70 -20.71
CA GLU A 318 29.17 -1.34 -21.26
C GLU A 318 27.86 -1.07 -22.02
N LEU A 319 27.09 -2.12 -22.34
CA LEU A 319 25.81 -1.97 -23.01
C LEU A 319 24.81 -1.20 -22.12
N ARG A 320 23.97 -0.37 -22.72
CA ARG A 320 22.80 0.25 -22.11
C ARG A 320 21.62 0.06 -23.04
N LEU A 321 20.44 -0.18 -22.50
CA LEU A 321 19.21 -0.03 -23.28
C LEU A 321 18.70 1.41 -23.15
N ALA A 322 17.74 1.82 -23.98
CA ALA A 322 17.01 3.07 -23.86
C ALA A 322 15.59 2.88 -24.39
N THR A 323 14.58 3.53 -23.81
CA THR A 323 13.17 3.34 -24.22
C THR A 323 12.50 4.66 -24.55
N ARG A 324 11.74 4.70 -25.64
CA ARG A 324 10.97 5.88 -26.06
C ARG A 324 9.66 5.48 -26.71
N GLU A 325 8.58 6.15 -26.34
CA GLU A 325 7.33 6.05 -27.10
C GLU A 325 7.47 6.78 -28.44
N VAL A 326 7.19 6.05 -29.52
CA VAL A 326 7.24 6.54 -30.89
C VAL A 326 5.95 6.19 -31.62
N LYS A 327 5.72 6.81 -32.78
CA LYS A 327 4.71 6.34 -33.72
C LYS A 327 5.43 5.49 -34.76
N ASN A 328 4.97 4.26 -34.95
CA ASN A 328 5.54 3.43 -36.00
C ASN A 328 5.30 4.11 -37.37
N VAL A 329 6.35 4.21 -38.17
CA VAL A 329 6.32 4.94 -39.46
C VAL A 329 5.47 4.20 -40.51
N ALA A 330 5.41 2.87 -40.45
CA ALA A 330 4.67 2.02 -41.38
C ALA A 330 3.19 1.88 -40.99
N THR A 331 2.86 1.71 -39.71
CA THR A 331 1.48 1.45 -39.24
C THR A 331 0.79 2.69 -38.68
N GLY A 332 1.53 3.73 -38.30
CA GLY A 332 1.01 4.95 -37.67
C GLY A 332 0.53 4.74 -36.22
N GLN A 333 0.63 3.53 -35.70
CA GLN A 333 0.19 3.15 -34.35
C GLN A 333 1.25 3.52 -33.30
N PRO A 334 0.86 3.73 -32.03
CA PRO A 334 1.82 3.88 -30.95
C PRO A 334 2.68 2.61 -30.85
N ALA A 335 3.99 2.82 -30.70
CA ALA A 335 4.99 1.78 -30.57
C ALA A 335 6.01 2.16 -29.50
N LEU A 336 6.62 1.16 -28.88
CA LEU A 336 7.73 1.35 -27.95
C LEU A 336 9.05 1.06 -28.66
N GLU A 337 9.88 2.09 -28.82
CA GLU A 337 11.24 1.96 -29.33
C GLU A 337 12.19 1.65 -28.16
N VAL A 338 13.02 0.62 -28.34
CA VAL A 338 14.07 0.18 -27.40
C VAL A 338 15.41 0.25 -28.11
N THR A 339 16.27 1.21 -27.80
CA THR A 339 17.59 1.36 -28.43
C THR A 339 18.67 0.67 -27.60
N ALA A 340 19.59 -0.08 -28.23
CA ALA A 340 20.79 -0.58 -27.57
C ALA A 340 21.97 0.34 -27.86
N ARG A 341 22.70 0.74 -26.82
CA ARG A 341 23.78 1.73 -26.87
C ARG A 341 25.04 1.21 -26.20
N LYS A 342 26.21 1.52 -26.75
CA LYS A 342 27.53 1.30 -26.11
C LYS A 342 28.09 2.64 -25.63
N SER A 343 28.56 2.70 -24.39
CA SER A 343 29.25 3.89 -23.88
C SER A 343 30.60 4.07 -24.58
N THR A 344 30.94 5.30 -24.95
CA THR A 344 32.23 5.67 -25.54
C THR A 344 32.82 6.85 -24.76
N PHE A 345 34.11 6.78 -24.45
CA PHE A 345 34.82 7.80 -23.67
C PHE A 345 35.65 8.68 -24.59
N ASN A 346 35.31 9.98 -24.67
CA ASN A 346 36.13 10.97 -25.37
C ASN A 346 36.72 11.96 -24.35
N ALA A 347 38.02 11.88 -24.11
CA ALA A 347 38.74 12.87 -23.33
C ALA A 347 38.94 14.14 -24.18
N MET A 348 38.16 15.19 -23.91
CA MET A 348 38.39 16.50 -24.50
C MET A 348 39.23 17.36 -23.56
N SER A 349 40.46 17.72 -23.96
CA SER A 349 41.20 18.79 -23.30
C SER A 349 40.77 20.13 -23.91
N GLN A 350 40.13 21.02 -23.14
CA GLN A 350 39.97 22.41 -23.56
C GLN A 350 41.20 23.20 -23.10
N LYS A 351 42.00 23.69 -24.05
CA LYS A 351 43.03 24.70 -23.77
C LYS A 351 42.34 26.07 -23.62
N ASP A 352 42.80 26.81 -22.63
CA ASP A 352 42.55 28.24 -22.34
C ASP A 352 41.37 28.60 -21.44
N THR A 353 41.61 28.50 -20.13
CA THR A 353 41.38 29.63 -19.20
C THR A 353 42.51 29.70 -18.16
N VAL A 354 42.85 30.92 -17.74
CA VAL A 354 44.10 31.32 -17.06
C VAL A 354 44.36 30.68 -15.69
N LEU A 355 43.50 29.82 -15.15
CA LEU A 355 43.70 29.14 -13.86
C LEU A 355 43.03 27.75 -13.88
N GLY A 356 43.79 26.70 -14.23
CA GLY A 356 43.41 25.30 -14.00
C GLY A 356 42.89 24.54 -15.23
N TYR A 357 43.31 23.28 -15.34
CA TYR A 357 42.74 22.31 -16.28
C TYR A 357 41.38 21.84 -15.74
N GLU A 358 40.28 22.19 -16.39
CA GLU A 358 39.01 21.48 -16.22
C GLU A 358 38.97 20.34 -17.26
N ALA A 359 39.16 19.10 -16.79
CA ALA A 359 38.92 17.92 -17.60
C ALA A 359 37.41 17.61 -17.55
N PHE A 360 36.70 17.83 -18.64
CA PHE A 360 35.32 17.36 -18.79
C PHE A 360 35.34 15.96 -19.41
N VAL A 361 34.82 14.98 -18.69
CA VAL A 361 34.55 13.65 -19.27
C VAL A 361 33.22 13.76 -20.02
N LYS A 362 33.26 13.75 -21.36
CA LYS A 362 32.06 13.62 -22.18
C LYS A 362 31.81 12.13 -22.43
N GLN A 363 30.70 11.63 -21.91
CA GLN A 363 30.24 10.28 -22.21
C GLN A 363 29.37 10.34 -23.47
N ASP A 364 29.92 9.91 -24.59
CA ASP A 364 29.18 9.77 -25.84
C ASP A 364 28.62 8.34 -25.93
N TYR A 365 27.51 8.13 -26.64
CA TYR A 365 26.92 6.80 -26.81
C TYR A 365 26.86 6.45 -28.29
N LEU A 366 27.35 5.27 -28.64
CA LEU A 366 27.17 4.68 -29.96
C LEU A 366 25.85 3.91 -29.99
N ASN A 367 24.92 4.32 -30.85
CA ASN A 367 23.72 3.52 -31.13
C ASN A 367 24.12 2.31 -31.96
N LEU A 368 23.81 1.11 -31.47
CA LEU A 368 24.11 -0.14 -32.17
C LEU A 368 22.92 -0.62 -33.02
N GLY A 369 21.72 -0.23 -32.61
CA GLY A 369 20.45 -0.56 -33.25
C GLY A 369 19.29 -0.38 -32.29
N ARG A 370 18.07 -0.58 -32.81
CA ARG A 370 16.83 -0.42 -32.05
C ARG A 370 15.85 -1.57 -32.29
N PHE A 371 14.98 -1.79 -31.33
CA PHE A 371 13.84 -2.69 -31.38
C PHE A 371 12.56 -1.87 -31.32
N VAL A 372 11.55 -2.20 -32.10
CA VAL A 372 10.24 -1.53 -32.08
C VAL A 372 9.19 -2.54 -31.68
N LEU A 373 8.54 -2.32 -30.54
CA LEU A 373 7.48 -3.13 -29.97
C LEU A 373 6.13 -2.50 -30.31
N GLU A 374 5.31 -3.19 -31.10
CA GLU A 374 3.97 -2.76 -31.49
C GLU A 374 2.89 -3.60 -30.82
N ALA A 375 1.87 -2.94 -30.31
CA ALA A 375 0.71 -3.62 -29.73
C ALA A 375 -0.17 -4.21 -30.84
N SER A 376 -0.41 -5.51 -30.80
CA SER A 376 -1.38 -6.23 -31.61
C SER A 376 -2.61 -6.61 -30.75
N GLN A 377 -3.68 -7.11 -31.37
CA GLN A 377 -4.94 -7.44 -30.67
C GLN A 377 -4.73 -8.42 -29.50
N ASP A 378 -3.78 -9.35 -29.59
CA ASP A 378 -3.49 -10.35 -28.55
C ASP A 378 -2.02 -10.37 -28.06
N ASP A 379 -1.10 -9.73 -28.79
CA ASP A 379 0.35 -9.89 -28.61
C ASP A 379 1.15 -8.60 -28.86
N VAL A 380 2.47 -8.63 -28.61
CA VAL A 380 3.42 -7.56 -28.93
C VAL A 380 4.39 -8.07 -29.99
N LEU A 381 4.42 -7.40 -31.15
CA LEU A 381 5.36 -7.72 -32.23
C LEU A 381 6.62 -6.87 -32.04
N ALA A 382 7.79 -7.52 -32.00
CA ALA A 382 9.08 -6.83 -31.93
C ALA A 382 9.83 -6.93 -33.26
N GLN A 383 10.20 -5.79 -33.83
CA GLN A 383 11.04 -5.69 -35.01
C GLN A 383 12.39 -5.08 -34.65
N SER A 384 13.48 -5.61 -35.18
CA SER A 384 14.83 -5.06 -34.97
C SER A 384 15.34 -4.32 -36.20
N ILE A 385 15.94 -3.16 -35.98
CA ILE A 385 16.53 -2.31 -37.01
C ILE A 385 17.99 -2.09 -36.62
N ALA A 386 18.91 -2.58 -37.46
CA ALA A 386 20.34 -2.31 -37.31
C ALA A 386 20.64 -0.88 -37.78
N GLU A 387 21.33 -0.08 -36.96
CA GLU A 387 21.79 1.24 -37.33
C GLU A 387 23.30 1.28 -37.08
N ILE A 388 24.10 1.45 -38.15
CA ILE A 388 25.51 1.83 -38.04
C ILE A 388 25.61 3.18 -38.74
N GLU A 389 25.27 4.25 -38.04
CA GLU A 389 25.58 5.59 -38.50
C GLU A 389 27.08 5.81 -38.34
N ASP A 390 27.77 6.04 -39.47
CA ASP A 390 29.17 6.40 -39.53
C ASP A 390 29.39 7.65 -38.66
N SER A 391 30.29 7.56 -37.66
CA SER A 391 30.44 8.57 -36.60
C SER A 391 30.92 9.94 -37.10
N SER A 392 31.13 10.09 -38.40
CA SER A 392 31.65 11.28 -39.09
C SER A 392 30.57 12.29 -39.49
N GLU A 393 29.29 11.90 -39.54
CA GLU A 393 28.16 12.81 -39.86
C GLU A 393 27.18 13.02 -38.71
N LEU A 394 27.44 12.41 -37.54
CA LEU A 394 26.74 12.82 -36.33
C LEU A 394 27.08 14.31 -36.11
N PRO A 395 26.09 15.22 -36.07
CA PRO A 395 26.37 16.58 -35.64
C PRO A 395 27.10 16.45 -34.30
N THR A 396 28.21 17.15 -34.12
CA THR A 396 28.83 17.23 -32.79
C THR A 396 27.86 17.99 -31.90
N TRP A 397 26.85 17.30 -31.37
CA TRP A 397 25.94 17.87 -30.40
C TRP A 397 26.77 18.12 -29.13
N ARG A 398 26.96 19.40 -28.82
CA ARG A 398 27.32 19.86 -27.49
C ARG A 398 26.06 19.79 -26.64
N TYR A 399 26.09 18.99 -25.59
CA TYR A 399 25.03 18.94 -24.60
C TYR A 399 25.60 19.30 -23.23
N GLU A 400 25.29 20.51 -22.77
CA GLU A 400 25.08 20.73 -21.34
C GLU A 400 23.90 19.85 -20.94
N PHE A 401 24.03 19.11 -19.83
CA PHE A 401 23.03 18.20 -19.25
C PHE A 401 21.59 18.58 -19.60
N ASN A 402 21.02 18.05 -20.69
CA ASN A 402 19.57 18.08 -20.96
C ASN A 402 19.20 17.38 -22.27
N HIS A 403 18.78 16.11 -22.15
CA HIS A 403 17.80 15.34 -22.95
C HIS A 403 18.25 13.92 -23.25
N HIS A 404 18.01 12.98 -22.33
CA HIS A 404 17.72 11.60 -22.71
C HIS A 404 16.61 11.03 -21.82
N VAL A 405 15.55 10.56 -22.48
CA VAL A 405 14.52 9.70 -21.92
C VAL A 405 15.11 8.29 -21.91
N ASN A 406 15.47 7.87 -20.68
CA ASN A 406 15.38 6.54 -20.07
C ASN A 406 16.27 5.49 -20.70
N VAL A 407 17.27 5.00 -19.96
CA VAL A 407 17.09 3.78 -19.14
C VAL A 407 18.24 3.60 -18.14
N GLY A 408 17.96 2.98 -16.99
CA GLY A 408 18.99 2.42 -16.08
C GLY A 408 20.02 3.43 -15.57
N GLN A 409 19.58 4.65 -15.25
CA GLN A 409 20.45 5.80 -14.96
C GLN A 409 21.18 5.72 -13.62
N SER A 410 22.04 4.71 -13.46
CA SER A 410 23.22 4.81 -12.61
C SER A 410 24.07 5.98 -13.12
N LEU A 411 23.94 7.15 -12.50
CA LEU A 411 24.98 8.17 -12.57
C LEU A 411 26.16 7.64 -11.75
N TRP A 412 27.24 7.26 -12.43
CA TRP A 412 28.49 6.85 -11.78
C TRP A 412 29.35 8.09 -11.55
N SER A 413 29.94 8.20 -10.37
CA SER A 413 30.95 9.21 -10.08
C SER A 413 32.33 8.56 -10.15
N ASP A 414 33.08 8.85 -11.22
CA ASP A 414 34.48 8.42 -11.45
C ASP A 414 35.51 9.47 -10.96
N SER A 415 35.07 10.55 -10.29
CA SER A 415 35.97 11.64 -9.90
C SER A 415 36.67 11.40 -8.56
N ASP A 416 38.01 11.52 -8.56
CA ASP A 416 38.90 11.44 -7.38
C ASP A 416 38.63 12.49 -6.27
N ARG A 417 37.62 13.34 -6.45
CA ARG A 417 37.04 14.22 -5.43
C ARG A 417 35.52 14.22 -5.64
N PRO A 418 34.69 13.98 -4.60
CA PRO A 418 33.24 14.07 -4.78
C PRO A 418 32.84 15.53 -4.95
N THR A 419 32.37 15.90 -6.15
CA THR A 419 31.51 17.07 -6.33
C THR A 419 30.19 16.79 -5.61
N SER A 420 29.63 17.81 -4.96
CA SER A 420 28.36 17.72 -4.25
C SER A 420 27.27 17.06 -5.12
N LEU A 421 26.50 16.11 -4.57
CA LEU A 421 25.37 15.51 -5.27
C LEU A 421 24.26 16.54 -5.42
N ARG A 422 24.11 17.07 -6.63
CA ARG A 422 23.10 18.08 -6.99
C ARG A 422 22.02 17.43 -7.85
N LEU A 423 20.76 17.59 -7.45
CA LEU A 423 19.59 17.21 -8.24
C LEU A 423 18.85 18.46 -8.70
N GLU A 424 18.26 18.35 -9.87
CA GLU A 424 17.30 19.29 -10.41
C GLU A 424 15.89 18.80 -10.09
N THR A 425 14.94 19.73 -10.01
CA THR A 425 13.52 19.41 -9.83
C THR A 425 12.68 20.24 -10.78
N GLN A 426 11.61 19.64 -11.31
CA GLN A 426 10.62 20.32 -12.14
C GLN A 426 9.23 19.84 -11.71
N GLU A 427 8.46 20.76 -11.17
CA GLU A 427 7.09 20.45 -10.76
C GLU A 427 6.13 20.48 -11.95
N ALA A 428 5.20 19.52 -11.96
CA ALA A 428 4.13 19.48 -12.94
C ALA A 428 3.25 20.75 -12.90
N ARG A 429 3.14 21.40 -11.74
CA ARG A 429 2.32 22.60 -11.52
C ARG A 429 2.99 23.89 -12.00
N TRP A 430 4.33 23.98 -12.06
CA TRP A 430 5.07 25.14 -12.59
C TRP A 430 6.31 24.74 -13.42
N PRO A 431 6.12 24.32 -14.68
CA PRO A 431 7.18 23.73 -15.50
C PRO A 431 8.37 24.65 -15.83
N GLN A 432 8.18 25.97 -15.70
CA GLN A 432 9.19 26.98 -16.05
C GLN A 432 10.13 27.37 -14.89
N ARG A 433 10.07 26.67 -13.76
CA ARG A 433 10.89 26.96 -12.57
C ARG A 433 11.78 25.76 -12.22
N GLU A 434 12.72 25.44 -13.10
CA GLU A 434 13.79 24.49 -12.80
C GLU A 434 14.65 25.04 -11.64
N GLN A 435 14.78 24.25 -10.58
CA GLN A 435 15.60 24.57 -9.42
C GLN A 435 16.50 23.39 -9.10
N SER A 436 17.71 23.70 -8.66
CA SER A 436 18.70 22.70 -8.27
C SER A 436 18.92 22.70 -6.77
N VAL A 437 19.05 21.53 -6.18
CA VAL A 437 19.26 21.32 -4.74
C VAL A 437 20.42 20.36 -4.54
N THR A 438 21.33 20.70 -3.62
CA THR A 438 22.37 19.77 -3.17
C THR A 438 21.79 18.86 -2.10
N LEU A 439 21.83 17.54 -2.31
CA LEU A 439 21.39 16.55 -1.33
C LEU A 439 22.51 16.18 -0.37
N PHE A 440 23.66 15.81 -0.93
CA PHE A 440 24.87 15.43 -0.20
C PHE A 440 26.00 16.37 -0.64
N SER A 441 26.61 17.08 0.30
CA SER A 441 27.75 17.94 -0.05
C SER A 441 29.00 17.12 -0.38
N ALA A 442 29.12 15.93 0.21
CA ALA A 442 30.26 15.01 0.04
C ALA A 442 29.80 13.55 0.02
N PRO A 443 29.13 13.08 -1.05
CA PRO A 443 28.70 11.68 -1.14
C PRO A 443 29.91 10.71 -1.12
N PRO A 444 29.77 9.51 -0.53
CA PRO A 444 30.76 8.44 -0.67
C PRO A 444 31.14 8.15 -2.12
N MET A 445 32.42 7.84 -2.38
CA MET A 445 32.90 7.52 -3.73
C MET A 445 32.24 6.27 -4.31
N GLY A 446 31.97 6.28 -5.62
CA GLY A 446 31.40 5.13 -6.33
C GLY A 446 29.95 4.85 -5.94
N TYR A 447 29.06 5.82 -6.20
CA TYR A 447 27.62 5.68 -6.03
C TYR A 447 26.90 5.54 -7.37
N ARG A 448 25.65 5.07 -7.32
CA ARG A 448 24.70 5.01 -8.41
C ARG A 448 23.39 5.64 -7.95
N LEU A 449 22.80 6.44 -8.82
CA LEU A 449 21.39 6.81 -8.71
C LEU A 449 20.55 5.85 -9.52
N ILE A 450 19.31 5.60 -9.13
CA ILE A 450 18.36 4.89 -9.99
C ILE A 450 17.07 5.69 -9.91
N LEU A 451 16.68 6.26 -11.05
CA LEU A 451 15.49 7.09 -11.20
C LEU A 451 14.37 6.29 -11.91
N PRO A 452 13.09 6.61 -11.65
CA PRO A 452 11.98 6.06 -12.42
C PRO A 452 12.17 6.31 -13.92
N GLN A 453 11.77 5.34 -14.75
CA GLN A 453 11.82 5.52 -16.20
C GLN A 453 11.08 6.80 -16.57
N ASP A 454 9.86 7.10 -16.13
CA ASP A 454 9.17 8.34 -16.55
C ASP A 454 9.85 9.69 -16.17
N GLU A 455 10.99 9.69 -15.48
CA GLU A 455 11.74 10.88 -15.04
C GLU A 455 13.07 11.08 -15.80
N ARG A 456 13.51 12.35 -15.90
CA ARG A 456 14.78 12.70 -16.58
C ARG A 456 15.96 12.52 -15.63
N ALA A 457 17.15 12.27 -16.18
CA ALA A 457 18.38 12.16 -15.39
C ALA A 457 18.61 13.41 -14.54
N GLY A 458 18.82 13.19 -13.24
CA GLY A 458 19.02 14.27 -12.29
C GLY A 458 17.76 15.09 -11.98
N LEU A 459 16.61 14.81 -12.60
CA LEU A 459 15.37 15.55 -12.43
C LEU A 459 14.35 14.74 -11.64
N VAL A 460 14.09 15.12 -10.39
CA VAL A 460 13.04 14.50 -9.59
C VAL A 460 11.77 15.32 -9.70
N ARG A 461 10.69 14.70 -10.20
CA ARG A 461 9.38 15.37 -10.31
C ARG A 461 8.69 15.32 -8.95
N ASP A 462 8.10 14.17 -8.64
CA ASP A 462 7.40 13.88 -7.38
C ASP A 462 7.61 12.42 -6.92
N THR A 463 8.47 11.66 -7.60
CA THR A 463 8.67 10.23 -7.34
C THR A 463 9.94 10.01 -6.53
N GLY A 464 9.92 9.07 -5.59
CA GLY A 464 11.14 8.67 -4.90
C GLY A 464 12.09 7.91 -5.82
N PHE A 465 13.37 7.91 -5.48
CA PHE A 465 14.45 7.30 -6.27
C PHE A 465 15.48 6.62 -5.35
N PHE A 466 16.35 5.81 -5.93
CA PHE A 466 17.37 5.08 -5.18
C PHE A 466 18.74 5.74 -5.27
N TYR A 467 19.43 5.79 -4.15
CA TYR A 467 20.86 6.05 -4.03
C TYR A 467 21.53 4.77 -3.52
N GLN A 468 22.45 4.20 -4.29
CA GLN A 468 23.19 3.00 -3.89
C GLN A 468 24.69 3.26 -3.99
N ASP A 469 25.39 3.18 -2.87
CA ASP A 469 26.85 3.18 -2.83
C ASP A 469 27.39 1.78 -2.51
N ARG A 470 28.72 1.66 -2.35
CA ARG A 470 29.37 0.38 -2.01
C ARG A 470 28.83 -0.26 -0.71
N TRP A 471 28.30 0.56 0.19
CA TRP A 471 28.00 0.21 1.56
C TRP A 471 26.50 0.17 1.87
N ARG A 472 25.70 1.04 1.25
CA ARG A 472 24.30 1.28 1.60
C ARG A 472 23.43 1.49 0.36
N SER A 473 22.19 1.03 0.49
CA SER A 473 21.10 1.32 -0.42
C SER A 473 20.06 2.18 0.30
N LEU A 474 19.82 3.39 -0.20
CA LEU A 474 18.87 4.35 0.35
C LEU A 474 17.76 4.62 -0.67
N PHE A 475 16.53 4.67 -0.18
CA PHE A 475 15.41 5.24 -0.93
C PHE A 475 15.21 6.68 -0.48
N LEU A 476 15.28 7.61 -1.43
CA LEU A 476 15.12 9.04 -1.20
C LEU A 476 13.77 9.48 -1.75
N GLN A 477 12.90 9.98 -0.89
CA GLN A 477 11.57 10.43 -1.27
C GLN A 477 11.43 11.95 -1.04
N PRO A 478 10.92 12.71 -2.02
CA PRO A 478 10.54 14.09 -1.80
C PRO A 478 9.45 14.19 -0.71
N ARG A 479 9.64 15.05 0.29
CA ARG A 479 8.60 15.47 1.23
C ARG A 479 8.00 16.79 0.75
N ASP A 480 6.69 16.80 0.48
CA ASP A 480 5.98 18.03 0.21
C ASP A 480 5.54 18.67 1.54
N MET A 481 6.47 19.38 2.18
CA MET A 481 6.17 20.12 3.41
C MET A 481 5.46 21.44 3.05
N HIS A 482 4.12 21.43 3.00
CA HIS A 482 3.32 22.66 2.92
C HIS A 482 3.17 23.30 4.30
N LEU A 483 4.28 23.74 4.92
CA LEU A 483 4.22 24.54 6.15
C LEU A 483 4.56 26.00 5.83
N GLY A 484 3.60 26.69 5.21
CA GLY A 484 3.50 28.14 5.33
C GLY A 484 2.68 28.47 6.57
N GLY A 485 3.10 29.45 7.37
CA GLY A 485 2.55 29.73 8.72
C GLY A 485 1.09 30.19 8.84
N ASN A 486 0.20 29.84 7.89
CA ASN A 486 -1.25 30.05 7.92
C ASN A 486 -1.98 28.98 7.06
N CYS A 487 -1.61 27.70 7.16
CA CYS A 487 -2.31 26.60 6.46
C CYS A 487 -3.28 25.86 7.41
N THR A 488 -4.39 25.36 6.88
CA THR A 488 -5.36 24.53 7.61
C THR A 488 -5.04 23.03 7.44
N PRO A 489 -5.51 22.14 8.33
CA PRO A 489 -5.22 20.69 8.30
C PRO A 489 -5.49 19.98 6.95
N SER A 490 -6.35 20.54 6.09
CA SER A 490 -6.62 20.01 4.75
C SER A 490 -5.49 20.19 3.73
N ASP A 491 -4.44 20.95 4.07
CA ASP A 491 -3.31 21.29 3.18
C ASP A 491 -2.04 20.47 3.46
N ALA A 492 -2.06 19.54 4.44
CA ALA A 492 -0.97 18.62 4.71
C ALA A 492 -0.91 17.51 3.65
N ASP A 493 0.30 17.19 3.15
CA ASP A 493 0.52 15.94 2.43
C ASP A 493 0.30 14.79 3.45
N PRO A 494 -0.69 13.91 3.26
CA PRO A 494 -1.05 12.90 4.27
C PRO A 494 0.08 11.90 4.60
N GLY A 495 1.24 12.00 3.92
CA GLY A 495 2.32 11.04 3.78
C GLY A 495 3.18 10.72 5.00
N ASP A 496 3.40 11.65 5.92
CA ASP A 496 4.39 11.50 7.00
C ASP A 496 3.81 10.95 8.32
N ILE A 497 3.26 9.74 8.27
CA ILE A 497 2.87 9.00 9.49
C ILE A 497 4.11 8.47 10.24
N GLU A 498 5.27 8.38 9.58
CA GLU A 498 6.53 7.92 10.23
C GLU A 498 7.01 8.85 11.36
N ALA A 499 6.50 10.10 11.41
CA ALA A 499 6.77 11.06 12.47
C ALA A 499 5.57 11.33 13.39
N ALA A 500 4.40 10.73 13.16
CA ALA A 500 3.26 10.91 14.03
C ALA A 500 3.50 10.09 15.31
N PRO A 501 3.64 10.72 16.49
CA PRO A 501 3.74 9.98 17.73
C PRO A 501 2.37 9.35 18.01
N PHE A 502 2.14 8.13 17.53
CA PHE A 502 1.07 7.28 18.06
C PHE A 502 1.38 6.81 19.50
N LEU A 503 2.44 7.34 20.10
CA LEU A 503 2.98 6.99 21.40
C LEU A 503 3.10 8.25 22.26
N GLN A 504 1.96 8.76 22.71
CA GLN A 504 1.74 9.45 24.01
C GLN A 504 0.41 10.24 24.02
N LEU A 505 -0.72 9.62 23.64
CA LEU A 505 -2.05 10.18 23.97
C LEU A 505 -2.38 9.96 25.47
N GLY A 506 -1.41 10.24 26.36
CA GLY A 506 -1.59 10.18 27.80
C GLY A 506 -2.31 11.42 28.30
N GLY A 507 -3.59 11.61 27.95
CA GLY A 507 -4.28 12.83 28.42
C GLY A 507 -5.73 13.06 28.01
N LEU A 508 -6.28 12.37 27.00
CA LEU A 508 -7.69 12.54 26.63
C LEU A 508 -8.61 11.77 27.60
N LYS A 509 -8.68 12.22 28.85
CA LYS A 509 -9.68 11.75 29.83
C LYS A 509 -10.83 12.75 29.89
N GLN A 510 -11.95 12.43 29.26
CA GLN A 510 -13.25 12.87 29.78
C GLN A 510 -13.81 11.74 30.63
N ASP A 511 -14.23 12.06 31.87
CA ASP A 511 -14.90 11.09 32.73
C ASP A 511 -16.04 10.43 31.97
N ALA A 512 -15.99 9.10 31.83
CA ALA A 512 -17.02 8.36 31.12
C ALA A 512 -18.38 8.57 31.80
N PRO A 513 -19.46 8.89 31.06
CA PRO A 513 -20.80 8.85 31.65
C PRO A 513 -21.07 7.41 32.09
N GLN A 514 -21.22 7.21 33.40
CA GLN A 514 -21.62 5.94 34.00
C GLN A 514 -23.01 5.58 33.48
N VAL A 515 -23.10 4.66 32.51
CA VAL A 515 -24.38 4.10 32.06
C VAL A 515 -24.75 2.97 33.01
N ASP A 516 -25.58 3.30 34.00
CA ASP A 516 -26.12 2.35 34.98
C ASP A 516 -27.15 1.43 34.30
N LEU A 517 -26.70 0.25 33.83
CA LEU A 517 -27.53 -0.72 33.09
C LEU A 517 -28.52 -1.51 33.98
N ALA A 518 -28.65 -1.15 35.26
CA ALA A 518 -29.52 -1.86 36.20
C ALA A 518 -30.52 -0.92 36.89
N ARG A 519 -31.62 -0.58 36.21
CA ARG A 519 -32.88 -0.25 36.91
C ARG A 519 -34.00 -1.23 36.58
N LYS A 520 -34.37 -2.01 37.60
CA LYS A 520 -35.58 -2.83 37.66
C LYS A 520 -36.81 -1.94 37.85
N THR A 521 -37.74 -2.06 36.91
CA THR A 521 -39.21 -1.87 36.99
C THR A 521 -39.81 -0.47 37.16
N PRO A 522 -41.08 -0.28 36.70
CA PRO A 522 -41.55 0.94 36.07
C PRO A 522 -42.50 1.76 36.95
N SER A 523 -42.62 3.06 36.65
CA SER A 523 -43.78 3.88 37.00
C SER A 523 -44.30 4.55 35.72
N PRO A 524 -45.60 4.42 35.40
CA PRO A 524 -46.21 5.07 34.24
C PRO A 524 -46.52 6.53 34.56
N GLU A 525 -46.65 7.33 33.51
CA GLU A 525 -47.09 8.74 33.50
C GLU A 525 -45.98 9.79 33.71
N GLN A 526 -45.37 10.21 32.60
CA GLN A 526 -45.56 11.56 32.05
C GLN A 526 -44.92 11.64 30.66
N GLY A 527 -45.63 12.27 29.74
CA GLY A 527 -45.23 12.41 28.34
C GLY A 527 -44.09 13.41 28.14
N LEU A 528 -43.60 13.42 26.90
CA LEU A 528 -42.43 14.13 26.36
C LEU A 528 -41.08 13.45 26.68
N LEU A 529 -40.57 12.76 25.66
CA LEU A 529 -39.15 12.40 25.57
C LEU A 529 -38.35 13.70 25.36
N VAL A 530 -37.86 14.27 26.46
CA VAL A 530 -36.60 15.01 26.47
C VAL A 530 -35.53 13.97 26.77
N HIS A 531 -34.66 13.69 25.80
CA HIS A 531 -33.50 12.82 26.02
C HIS A 531 -32.26 13.72 26.11
N ASP A 532 -31.86 14.04 27.34
CA ASP A 532 -30.66 14.81 27.63
C ASP A 532 -29.47 13.88 27.89
N GLN A 533 -28.32 14.32 27.37
CA GLN A 533 -26.95 13.83 27.57
C GLN A 533 -26.34 12.86 26.54
N LEU A 534 -26.78 12.94 25.29
CA LEU A 534 -25.93 12.60 24.14
C LEU A 534 -26.05 13.72 23.11
N GLN A 535 -25.23 14.76 23.25
CA GLN A 535 -25.00 15.71 22.16
C GLN A 535 -24.02 15.07 21.18
N ILE A 536 -24.52 14.18 20.32
CA ILE A 536 -23.92 14.03 19.01
C ILE A 536 -24.29 15.31 18.28
N LYS A 537 -23.32 16.18 17.97
CA LYS A 537 -23.51 17.18 16.92
C LYS A 537 -23.34 16.45 15.58
N PRO A 538 -24.41 16.11 14.83
CA PRO A 538 -24.24 15.85 13.42
C PRO A 538 -23.75 17.17 12.80
N GLN A 539 -22.49 17.25 12.41
CA GLN A 539 -21.93 18.40 11.69
C GLN A 539 -22.56 18.63 10.29
N TRP A 540 -23.72 18.06 10.00
CA TRP A 540 -24.43 18.27 8.73
C TRP A 540 -25.45 19.40 8.78
N TYR A 541 -25.71 20.00 9.94
CA TYR A 541 -26.58 21.18 10.04
C TYR A 541 -26.17 22.09 11.21
N ALA A 542 -25.21 22.98 10.99
CA ALA A 542 -25.06 24.20 11.78
C ALA A 542 -24.58 25.31 10.85
N GLY A 543 -25.48 26.24 10.53
CA GLY A 543 -25.20 27.34 9.62
C GLY A 543 -24.12 28.28 10.16
N ASP A 544 -23.14 28.59 9.34
CA ASP A 544 -23.19 29.80 8.53
C ASP A 544 -22.28 29.66 7.30
N GLY A 545 -22.80 30.05 6.14
CA GLY A 545 -21.97 30.31 4.95
C GLY A 545 -21.85 29.20 3.90
N GLY A 546 -22.97 28.85 3.26
CA GLY A 546 -22.96 28.37 1.88
C GLY A 546 -23.24 26.88 1.69
N VAL A 547 -24.52 26.54 1.46
CA VAL A 547 -25.03 25.53 0.50
C VAL A 547 -26.56 25.46 0.65
N PHE A 548 -27.24 25.62 -0.48
CA PHE A 548 -28.64 25.31 -0.84
C PHE A 548 -29.77 25.52 0.18
N ASN A 549 -30.61 26.53 -0.08
CA ASN A 549 -31.96 26.67 0.51
C ASN A 549 -33.01 26.00 -0.42
N PRO A 550 -33.62 24.87 -0.04
CA PRO A 550 -34.57 24.13 -0.87
C PRO A 550 -35.84 24.92 -1.23
N GLN A 551 -36.22 25.90 -0.40
CA GLN A 551 -37.45 26.66 -0.58
C GLN A 551 -37.38 27.68 -1.74
N LYS A 552 -36.19 28.03 -2.22
CA LYS A 552 -36.01 28.94 -3.37
C LYS A 552 -36.10 28.24 -4.73
N VAL A 553 -35.82 26.94 -4.81
CA VAL A 553 -35.83 26.18 -6.08
C VAL A 553 -37.24 25.78 -6.49
N ALA A 554 -38.15 25.56 -5.53
CA ALA A 554 -39.55 25.21 -5.79
C ALA A 554 -40.38 26.31 -6.51
N LYS A 555 -39.81 27.50 -6.77
CA LYS A 555 -40.53 28.64 -7.38
C LYS A 555 -39.96 29.15 -8.70
N GLY A 556 -38.90 28.56 -9.25
CA GLY A 556 -38.27 29.03 -10.50
C GLY A 556 -38.50 28.08 -11.66
N GLY A 557 -39.18 28.55 -12.72
CA GLY A 557 -39.33 27.80 -13.97
C GLY A 557 -37.96 27.55 -14.62
N TRP A 558 -37.68 26.27 -14.90
CA TRP A 558 -36.48 25.78 -15.56
C TRP A 558 -36.22 26.45 -16.92
N ALA A 559 -34.98 26.90 -17.17
CA ALA A 559 -34.49 27.30 -18.49
C ALA A 559 -33.17 26.58 -18.82
N PRO A 560 -32.98 26.03 -20.05
CA PRO A 560 -31.78 25.30 -20.46
C PRO A 560 -30.46 26.08 -20.34
N THR A 561 -30.52 27.41 -20.33
CA THR A 561 -29.34 28.27 -20.16
C THR A 561 -28.73 28.18 -18.76
N GLN A 562 -29.49 27.69 -17.76
CA GLN A 562 -28.95 27.38 -16.44
C GLN A 562 -28.15 26.08 -16.44
N ILE A 563 -28.41 25.13 -17.36
CA ILE A 563 -27.59 23.92 -17.48
C ILE A 563 -26.22 24.29 -18.01
N GLU A 564 -26.09 25.09 -19.07
CA GLU A 564 -24.76 25.53 -19.55
C GLU A 564 -24.02 26.41 -18.53
N ALA A 565 -24.75 27.23 -17.77
CA ALA A 565 -24.18 28.00 -16.66
C ALA A 565 -23.77 27.11 -15.48
N LEU A 566 -24.50 26.03 -15.19
CA LEU A 566 -24.19 25.05 -14.15
C LEU A 566 -23.12 24.06 -14.59
N THR A 567 -23.02 23.66 -15.85
CA THR A 567 -21.94 22.81 -16.38
C THR A 567 -20.66 23.61 -16.51
N SER A 568 -20.77 24.90 -16.83
CA SER A 568 -19.64 25.84 -16.80
C SER A 568 -19.26 26.16 -15.36
N ALA A 569 -20.22 26.33 -14.44
CA ALA A 569 -19.95 26.48 -13.01
C ALA A 569 -19.45 25.20 -12.36
N GLU A 570 -19.83 24.00 -12.80
CA GLU A 570 -19.35 22.68 -12.34
C GLU A 570 -17.99 22.37 -12.93
N LYS A 571 -17.72 22.73 -14.20
CA LYS A 571 -16.35 22.70 -14.71
C LYS A 571 -15.49 23.69 -13.96
N ASP A 572 -15.98 24.89 -13.65
CA ASP A 572 -15.27 25.90 -12.88
C ASP A 572 -15.13 25.51 -11.39
N LEU A 573 -16.11 24.80 -10.82
CA LEU A 573 -16.13 24.31 -9.44
C LEU A 573 -15.29 23.04 -9.28
N ALA A 574 -15.33 22.09 -10.22
CA ALA A 574 -14.39 20.97 -10.28
C ALA A 574 -12.97 21.49 -10.58
N THR A 575 -12.81 22.51 -11.41
CA THR A 575 -11.53 23.21 -11.59
C THR A 575 -11.11 23.97 -10.34
N LYS A 576 -12.02 24.41 -9.46
CA LYS A 576 -11.75 25.06 -8.16
C LYS A 576 -11.59 24.08 -6.99
N ILE A 577 -12.23 22.91 -7.01
CA ILE A 577 -12.14 21.85 -5.99
C ILE A 577 -10.87 21.03 -6.24
N TYR A 578 -10.56 20.71 -7.50
CA TYR A 578 -9.31 20.06 -7.89
C TYR A 578 -8.18 21.07 -8.23
N ASN A 579 -8.48 22.37 -8.36
CA ASN A 579 -7.51 23.44 -8.10
C ASN A 579 -7.98 24.38 -6.98
N THR A 580 -7.89 23.92 -5.75
CA THR A 580 -7.40 24.84 -4.71
C THR A 580 -5.96 24.52 -4.46
N PRO A 581 -5.10 25.47 -4.82
CA PRO A 581 -3.92 25.61 -4.01
C PRO A 581 -3.99 26.94 -3.31
N ALA A 582 -3.78 26.93 -2.00
CA ALA A 582 -3.06 28.03 -1.34
C ALA A 582 -1.81 28.44 -2.17
N SER A 583 -1.22 27.49 -2.92
CA SER A 583 -0.13 27.70 -3.86
C SER A 583 -0.44 28.52 -5.14
N LYS A 584 -1.69 28.79 -5.55
CA LYS A 584 -2.01 29.59 -6.77
C LYS A 584 -2.23 31.08 -6.49
N GLN A 585 -2.47 31.46 -5.24
CA GLN A 585 -2.65 32.85 -4.83
C GLN A 585 -1.44 33.42 -4.07
N ALA A 586 -0.43 32.60 -3.81
CA ALA A 586 0.87 33.04 -3.34
C ALA A 586 1.42 34.12 -4.31
N PRO A 587 1.72 35.36 -3.85
CA PRO A 587 2.31 36.39 -4.70
C PRO A 587 3.55 35.85 -5.43
N ARG A 588 3.86 36.37 -6.63
CA ARG A 588 5.03 35.95 -7.43
C ARG A 588 6.35 35.92 -6.64
N SER A 589 6.42 36.66 -5.54
CA SER A 589 7.54 36.79 -4.60
C SER A 589 7.52 35.84 -3.40
N SER A 590 6.42 35.16 -3.06
CA SER A 590 6.39 34.10 -2.05
C SER A 590 6.59 32.76 -2.76
N LEU A 591 7.86 32.43 -2.98
CA LEU A 591 8.29 31.17 -3.58
C LEU A 591 8.10 30.04 -2.55
N PRO A 592 7.29 29.00 -2.79
CA PRO A 592 7.25 27.86 -1.87
C PRO A 592 8.40 26.88 -2.16
N TRP A 593 9.65 27.35 -2.38
CA TRP A 593 10.78 26.42 -2.65
C TRP A 593 12.16 26.84 -2.12
N GLN A 594 12.24 27.79 -1.18
CA GLN A 594 13.36 27.74 -0.22
C GLN A 594 13.13 26.57 0.77
N GLY A 595 13.00 25.31 0.31
CA GLY A 595 12.48 24.28 1.23
C GLY A 595 12.22 22.84 0.78
N LYS A 596 12.38 22.41 -0.49
CA LYS A 596 12.16 20.98 -0.83
C LYS A 596 13.17 20.14 -0.05
N ARG A 597 12.65 19.20 0.74
CA ARG A 597 13.43 18.31 1.59
C ARG A 597 13.04 16.88 1.28
N PHE A 598 13.92 15.96 1.62
CA PHE A 598 13.77 14.54 1.30
C PHE A 598 13.78 13.74 2.59
N SER A 599 12.93 12.73 2.68
CA SER A 599 13.14 11.64 3.61
C SER A 599 14.08 10.62 2.99
N ALA A 600 14.87 9.98 3.84
CA ALA A 600 15.77 8.92 3.43
C ALA A 600 15.48 7.68 4.26
N GLN A 601 15.27 6.55 3.59
CA GLN A 601 15.01 5.25 4.22
C GLN A 601 16.08 4.26 3.78
N ILE A 602 16.50 3.37 4.68
CA ILE A 602 17.35 2.25 4.30
C ILE A 602 16.50 1.26 3.50
N PHE A 603 17.10 0.70 2.44
CA PHE A 603 16.44 -0.25 1.55
C PHE A 603 16.97 -1.69 1.64
N GLU A 604 18.06 -1.89 2.37
CA GLU A 604 18.65 -3.19 2.63
C GLU A 604 18.38 -3.63 4.07
N HIS A 605 18.22 -4.91 4.32
CA HIS A 605 18.04 -5.41 5.69
C HIS A 605 19.39 -5.36 6.43
N PRO A 606 19.56 -4.51 7.46
CA PRO A 606 20.87 -4.24 8.06
C PRO A 606 21.45 -5.43 8.83
N TYR A 607 20.58 -6.23 9.45
CA TYR A 607 20.97 -7.26 10.42
C TYR A 607 20.76 -8.72 9.98
N ALA A 608 20.40 -8.99 8.72
CA ALA A 608 20.06 -10.35 8.29
C ALA A 608 21.23 -11.34 8.48
N GLU A 609 22.45 -10.95 8.08
CA GLU A 609 23.67 -11.73 8.30
C GLU A 609 23.96 -11.93 9.80
N ARG A 610 23.71 -10.92 10.63
CA ARG A 610 23.87 -11.01 12.10
C ARG A 610 22.86 -11.97 12.71
N PHE A 611 21.61 -11.95 12.25
CA PHE A 611 20.55 -12.87 12.71
C PHE A 611 20.90 -14.31 12.36
N VAL A 612 21.33 -14.58 11.13
CA VAL A 612 21.81 -15.90 10.73
C VAL A 612 23.01 -16.34 11.57
N GLY A 613 23.97 -15.43 11.83
CA GLY A 613 25.12 -15.71 12.68
C GLY A 613 24.72 -16.11 14.11
N GLN A 614 23.76 -15.39 14.70
CA GLN A 614 23.24 -15.66 16.04
C GLN A 614 22.54 -17.02 16.12
N VAL A 615 21.67 -17.32 15.15
CA VAL A 615 20.96 -18.59 15.13
C VAL A 615 21.92 -19.77 14.88
N ARG A 616 22.96 -19.59 14.07
CA ARG A 616 24.00 -20.62 13.90
C ARG A 616 24.80 -20.88 15.18
N ALA A 617 24.97 -19.86 16.03
CA ALA A 617 25.75 -19.99 17.26
C ALA A 617 24.94 -20.60 18.41
N TYR A 618 23.67 -20.21 18.56
CA TYR A 618 22.88 -20.48 19.76
C TYR A 618 21.47 -21.02 19.48
N GLY A 619 21.17 -21.41 18.24
CA GLY A 619 19.83 -21.84 17.82
C GLY A 619 18.85 -20.66 17.75
N VAL A 620 17.57 -20.97 17.53
CA VAL A 620 16.51 -19.95 17.38
C VAL A 620 16.37 -19.08 18.64
N GLU A 621 16.59 -19.65 19.82
CA GLU A 621 16.55 -18.91 21.09
C GLU A 621 17.54 -17.76 21.12
N GLY A 622 18.74 -17.95 20.57
CA GLY A 622 19.75 -16.88 20.50
C GLY A 622 19.33 -15.66 19.68
N LEU A 623 18.28 -15.77 18.86
CA LEU A 623 17.71 -14.65 18.12
C LEU A 623 16.46 -14.08 18.77
N LEU A 624 15.53 -14.96 19.19
CA LEU A 624 14.21 -14.54 19.65
C LEU A 624 14.12 -14.25 21.15
N SER A 625 14.95 -14.92 21.96
CA SER A 625 15.00 -14.71 23.41
C SER A 625 16.42 -14.98 23.95
N PRO A 626 17.44 -14.23 23.49
CA PRO A 626 18.82 -14.46 23.91
C PRO A 626 19.01 -14.26 25.41
N THR A 627 19.84 -15.10 26.04
CA THR A 627 20.29 -14.90 27.42
C THR A 627 21.36 -13.82 27.52
N ASP A 628 21.62 -13.30 28.72
CA ASP A 628 22.70 -12.32 28.96
C ASP A 628 24.08 -12.84 28.53
N GLU A 629 24.30 -14.16 28.51
CA GLU A 629 25.55 -14.75 28.01
C GLU A 629 25.63 -14.73 26.47
N GLN A 630 24.49 -14.91 25.79
CA GLN A 630 24.40 -14.95 24.33
C GLN A 630 24.37 -13.55 23.71
N ASP A 631 23.77 -12.59 24.41
CA ASP A 631 23.77 -11.17 24.07
C ASP A 631 24.11 -10.29 25.30
N PRO A 632 25.40 -10.17 25.65
CA PRO A 632 25.84 -9.35 26.79
C PRO A 632 25.50 -7.87 26.65
N SER A 633 25.25 -7.40 25.42
CA SER A 633 24.86 -6.03 25.15
C SER A 633 23.37 -5.77 25.40
N GLY A 634 22.55 -6.82 25.47
CA GLY A 634 21.09 -6.73 25.57
C GLY A 634 20.42 -6.04 24.39
N THR A 635 21.12 -5.88 23.25
CA THR A 635 20.63 -5.15 22.08
C THR A 635 19.76 -6.00 21.16
N LEU A 636 19.98 -7.31 21.12
CA LEU A 636 19.17 -8.24 20.35
C LEU A 636 17.91 -8.61 21.11
N ALA A 637 17.99 -8.72 22.44
CA ALA A 637 16.81 -8.76 23.29
C ALA A 637 15.94 -7.53 23.02
N ARG A 638 14.66 -7.76 22.70
CA ARG A 638 13.72 -6.70 22.28
C ARG A 638 14.18 -5.87 21.08
N GLN A 639 15.05 -6.42 20.24
CA GLN A 639 15.46 -5.85 18.95
C GLN A 639 15.87 -4.37 19.03
N LEU A 640 16.55 -4.00 20.11
CA LEU A 640 17.13 -2.67 20.37
C LEU A 640 18.45 -2.44 19.61
N LEU A 641 18.68 -3.19 18.53
CA LEU A 641 19.75 -2.92 17.61
C LEU A 641 19.43 -1.62 16.89
N ASP A 642 20.26 -0.63 17.13
CA ASP A 642 20.21 0.67 16.46
C ASP A 642 21.65 1.14 16.30
N ASP A 643 22.08 1.28 15.05
CA ASP A 643 23.36 1.87 14.70
C ASP A 643 23.13 3.11 13.83
N GLU A 644 23.78 4.23 14.17
CA GLU A 644 23.81 5.41 13.32
C GLU A 644 24.65 5.13 12.07
N VAL A 645 23.98 4.80 10.97
CA VAL A 645 24.63 4.50 9.68
C VAL A 645 24.59 5.66 8.71
N PHE A 646 23.75 6.65 8.98
CA PHE A 646 23.65 7.90 8.25
C PHE A 646 24.11 9.04 9.16
N SER A 647 25.27 9.62 8.85
CA SER A 647 25.88 10.69 9.63
C SER A 647 26.27 11.89 8.76
N ALA A 648 26.35 13.06 9.39
CA ALA A 648 26.85 14.27 8.75
C ALA A 648 28.32 14.13 8.30
N GLU A 649 29.13 13.38 9.05
CA GLU A 649 30.52 13.10 8.67
C GLU A 649 30.64 12.28 7.37
N ARG A 650 29.66 11.39 7.12
CA ARG A 650 29.70 10.46 6.00
C ARG A 650 29.00 10.97 4.75
N TYR A 651 27.84 11.62 4.90
CA TYR A 651 27.01 12.06 3.78
C TYR A 651 26.89 13.58 3.66
N ASP A 652 27.21 14.33 4.72
CA ASP A 652 26.96 15.77 4.87
C ASP A 652 25.60 16.19 4.25
N PRO A 653 24.47 15.70 4.83
CA PRO A 653 23.14 15.87 4.28
C PRO A 653 22.70 17.33 4.39
N ASN A 654 22.40 17.97 3.27
CA ASN A 654 21.95 19.37 3.26
C ASN A 654 20.41 19.45 3.29
N LYS A 655 19.76 18.58 2.52
CA LYS A 655 18.31 18.63 2.25
C LYS A 655 17.58 17.34 2.58
N ILE A 656 18.21 16.50 3.41
CA ILE A 656 17.58 15.31 3.99
C ILE A 656 17.08 15.66 5.39
N ASP A 657 15.78 15.51 5.60
CA ASP A 657 15.17 15.79 6.90
C ASP A 657 15.32 14.63 7.88
N PRO A 658 15.39 14.96 9.18
CA PRO A 658 15.24 13.94 10.20
C PRO A 658 13.81 13.32 10.21
N PRO A 659 13.65 12.12 10.79
CA PRO A 659 14.72 11.27 11.30
C PRO A 659 15.60 10.75 10.16
N TRP A 660 16.91 10.79 10.36
CA TRP A 660 17.84 10.23 9.39
C TRP A 660 17.83 8.70 9.46
N PRO A 661 18.10 8.01 8.34
CA PRO A 661 18.07 6.56 8.31
C PRO A 661 19.06 5.95 9.30
N ARG A 662 18.58 5.04 10.13
CA ARG A 662 19.38 4.26 11.07
C ARG A 662 19.27 2.79 10.73
N ALA A 663 20.35 2.04 10.96
CA ALA A 663 20.26 0.59 10.85
C ALA A 663 19.58 0.11 12.13
N ASP A 664 18.29 -0.14 12.06
CA ASP A 664 17.52 -0.64 13.17
C ASP A 664 16.72 -1.90 12.76
N VAL A 665 16.11 -2.55 13.75
CA VAL A 665 15.06 -3.54 13.46
C VAL A 665 13.75 -2.79 13.29
N ASP A 666 13.53 -2.31 12.07
CA ASP A 666 12.36 -1.52 11.66
C ASP A 666 11.07 -2.36 11.70
N PHE A 667 10.04 -1.84 12.38
CA PHE A 667 8.69 -2.39 12.41
C PHE A 667 7.64 -1.40 11.88
N SER A 668 8.08 -0.28 11.28
CA SER A 668 7.18 0.75 10.76
C SER A 668 6.34 0.22 9.59
N PRO A 669 5.07 0.63 9.45
CA PRO A 669 4.22 0.19 8.34
C PRO A 669 4.78 0.56 6.94
N GLY A 670 5.56 1.64 6.84
CA GLY A 670 6.19 2.12 5.61
C GLY A 670 7.61 1.61 5.37
N GLY A 671 8.15 0.81 6.30
CA GLY A 671 9.51 0.29 6.26
C GLY A 671 9.79 -0.60 5.04
N SER A 672 10.97 -0.47 4.46
CA SER A 672 11.33 -1.24 3.26
C SER A 672 11.55 -2.73 3.52
N TYR A 673 11.90 -3.09 4.76
CA TYR A 673 12.13 -4.46 5.21
C TYR A 673 11.31 -4.82 6.45
N SER A 674 10.43 -3.93 6.93
CA SER A 674 9.67 -4.12 8.17
C SER A 674 8.77 -5.35 8.13
N VAL A 675 8.19 -5.66 6.97
CA VAL A 675 7.38 -6.88 6.77
C VAL A 675 8.15 -8.15 7.17
N TYR A 676 9.45 -8.23 6.87
CA TYR A 676 10.25 -9.41 7.20
C TYR A 676 10.56 -9.48 8.70
N ASN A 677 10.68 -8.33 9.38
CA ASN A 677 10.89 -8.27 10.83
C ASN A 677 9.59 -8.67 11.56
N TRP A 678 8.44 -8.17 11.12
CA TRP A 678 7.13 -8.61 11.61
C TRP A 678 6.93 -10.11 11.39
N GLU A 679 7.32 -10.62 10.22
CA GLU A 679 7.29 -12.06 9.95
C GLU A 679 8.23 -12.84 10.89
N LEU A 680 9.47 -12.40 11.05
CA LEU A 680 10.51 -13.11 11.81
C LEU A 680 10.25 -13.13 13.32
N PHE A 681 9.89 -11.99 13.92
CA PHE A 681 9.79 -11.84 15.37
C PHE A 681 8.37 -12.04 15.91
N PHE A 682 7.33 -11.98 15.05
CA PHE A 682 5.94 -12.09 15.49
C PHE A 682 5.15 -13.16 14.74
N HIS A 683 4.96 -13.02 13.42
CA HIS A 683 4.03 -13.89 12.70
C HIS A 683 4.52 -15.33 12.53
N ALA A 684 5.82 -15.56 12.36
CA ALA A 684 6.37 -16.92 12.26
C ALA A 684 6.30 -17.62 13.63
N PRO A 685 6.79 -17.03 14.74
CA PRO A 685 6.62 -17.64 16.06
C PRO A 685 5.16 -17.93 16.41
N LEU A 686 4.23 -17.02 16.10
CA LEU A 686 2.80 -17.23 16.35
C LEU A 686 2.20 -18.37 15.50
N LEU A 687 2.57 -18.46 14.21
CA LEU A 687 2.15 -19.54 13.32
C LEU A 687 2.66 -20.89 13.83
N LEU A 688 3.95 -20.96 14.19
CA LEU A 688 4.60 -22.17 14.71
C LEU A 688 3.93 -22.64 16.00
N ALA A 689 3.67 -21.72 16.94
CA ALA A 689 2.95 -22.01 18.18
C ALA A 689 1.54 -22.55 17.93
N LYS A 690 0.75 -21.89 17.07
CA LYS A 690 -0.61 -22.35 16.73
C LYS A 690 -0.60 -23.74 16.09
N ARG A 691 0.38 -24.04 15.22
CA ARG A 691 0.53 -25.36 14.60
C ARG A 691 0.89 -26.44 15.61
N LEU A 692 1.83 -26.17 16.52
CA LEU A 692 2.19 -27.08 17.61
C LEU A 692 1.02 -27.35 18.55
N SER A 693 0.29 -26.30 18.94
CA SER A 693 -0.90 -26.40 19.79
C SER A 693 -1.99 -27.25 19.13
N SER A 694 -2.25 -27.04 17.83
CA SER A 694 -3.19 -27.87 17.05
C SER A 694 -2.77 -29.34 16.94
N SER A 695 -1.48 -29.62 17.07
CA SER A 695 -0.90 -30.98 17.10
C SER A 695 -0.79 -31.55 18.52
N GLN A 696 -1.42 -30.93 19.52
CA GLN A 696 -1.39 -31.30 20.95
C GLN A 696 0.01 -31.26 21.60
N ARG A 697 0.95 -30.52 21.00
CA ARG A 697 2.32 -30.31 21.52
C ARG A 697 2.37 -28.98 22.28
N PHE A 698 1.62 -28.94 23.39
CA PHE A 698 1.31 -27.70 24.11
C PHE A 698 2.50 -27.05 24.81
N GLU A 699 3.44 -27.84 25.35
CA GLU A 699 4.66 -27.35 25.99
C GLU A 699 5.54 -26.59 24.99
N GLU A 700 5.76 -27.17 23.82
CA GLU A 700 6.54 -26.51 22.76
C GLU A 700 5.81 -25.30 22.17
N ALA A 701 4.47 -25.34 22.11
CA ALA A 701 3.69 -24.17 21.72
C ALA A 701 3.85 -23.02 22.74
N ASP A 702 3.87 -23.33 24.04
CA ASP A 702 4.16 -22.38 25.13
C ASP A 702 5.56 -21.76 24.96
N ASP A 703 6.58 -22.58 24.66
CA ASP A 703 7.94 -22.09 24.40
C ASP A 703 8.00 -21.11 23.23
N TRP A 704 7.23 -21.31 22.15
CA TRP A 704 7.16 -20.38 21.03
C TRP A 704 6.36 -19.11 21.36
N LEU A 705 5.29 -19.21 22.14
CA LEU A 705 4.51 -18.05 22.59
C LEU A 705 5.31 -17.16 23.52
N ARG A 706 6.12 -17.75 24.42
CA ARG A 706 7.00 -17.02 25.35
C ARG A 706 8.11 -16.21 24.67
N LYS A 707 8.45 -16.54 23.42
CA LYS A 707 9.33 -15.73 22.58
C LYS A 707 8.70 -14.41 22.14
N ILE A 708 7.38 -14.27 22.24
CA ILE A 708 6.64 -13.02 21.98
C ILE A 708 6.18 -12.38 23.31
N PHE A 709 5.55 -13.18 24.17
CA PHE A 709 4.95 -12.76 25.43
C PHE A 709 5.29 -13.73 26.56
N ASP A 710 6.10 -13.26 27.51
CA ASP A 710 6.57 -14.04 28.65
C ASP A 710 5.96 -13.49 29.95
N PRO A 711 4.87 -14.09 30.45
CA PRO A 711 4.24 -13.65 31.69
C PRO A 711 5.09 -13.95 32.94
N THR A 712 6.16 -14.75 32.80
CA THR A 712 7.05 -15.12 33.92
C THR A 712 8.20 -14.14 34.11
N ALA A 713 8.37 -13.19 33.19
CA ALA A 713 9.40 -12.16 33.28
C ALA A 713 9.25 -11.33 34.57
N SER A 714 10.32 -11.32 35.36
CA SER A 714 10.37 -10.62 36.66
C SER A 714 11.14 -9.29 36.61
N ALA A 715 11.99 -9.09 35.61
CA ALA A 715 12.82 -7.90 35.46
C ALA A 715 12.14 -6.80 34.64
N GLY A 716 12.09 -5.58 35.18
CA GLY A 716 11.55 -4.38 34.51
C GLY A 716 10.11 -4.01 34.90
N ASP A 717 9.60 -2.95 34.29
CA ASP A 717 8.28 -2.39 34.62
C ASP A 717 7.14 -3.12 33.90
N ALA A 718 6.05 -3.40 34.62
CA ALA A 718 4.83 -3.94 34.02
C ALA A 718 3.98 -2.82 33.41
N PRO A 719 3.28 -3.08 32.28
CA PRO A 719 3.21 -4.36 31.57
C PRO A 719 4.34 -4.60 30.55
N ALA A 720 5.20 -3.61 30.30
CA ALA A 720 6.22 -3.66 29.25
C ALA A 720 7.14 -4.88 29.35
N ARG A 721 7.58 -5.25 30.56
CA ARG A 721 8.54 -6.35 30.79
C ARG A 721 8.15 -7.70 30.18
N TYR A 722 6.84 -7.95 30.02
CA TYR A 722 6.33 -9.22 29.50
C TYR A 722 6.49 -9.34 27.99
N TRP A 723 6.64 -8.22 27.29
CA TRP A 723 6.79 -8.20 25.83
C TRP A 723 8.27 -8.36 25.43
N LYS A 724 8.52 -9.32 24.53
CA LYS A 724 9.86 -9.64 24.01
C LYS A 724 10.16 -8.97 22.66
N ILE A 725 9.13 -8.42 22.00
CA ILE A 725 9.25 -7.71 20.73
C ILE A 725 9.18 -6.20 20.93
N ARG A 726 10.03 -5.45 20.19
CA ARG A 726 10.20 -4.00 20.35
C ARG A 726 8.89 -3.19 20.33
N PRO A 727 8.05 -3.23 19.26
CA PRO A 727 6.78 -2.53 19.22
C PRO A 727 5.89 -2.73 20.45
N PHE A 728 5.80 -3.97 20.95
CA PHE A 728 4.92 -4.27 22.08
C PHE A 728 5.52 -3.87 23.42
N PHE A 729 6.86 -3.87 23.52
CA PHE A 729 7.57 -3.35 24.68
C PHE A 729 7.43 -1.82 24.78
N GLU A 730 7.64 -1.11 23.68
CA GLU A 730 7.52 0.35 23.61
C GLU A 730 6.06 0.83 23.75
N SER A 731 5.11 0.07 23.19
CA SER A 731 3.66 0.33 23.25
C SER A 731 2.92 -0.67 24.14
N ALA A 732 3.40 -0.88 25.37
CA ALA A 732 2.84 -1.90 26.27
C ALA A 732 1.41 -1.60 26.77
N GLN A 733 0.96 -0.34 26.63
CA GLN A 733 -0.38 0.13 26.94
C GLN A 733 -0.94 0.89 25.72
N PRO A 734 -1.36 0.18 24.67
CA PRO A 734 -1.87 0.80 23.45
C PRO A 734 -3.19 1.54 23.74
N PRO A 735 -3.50 2.60 22.98
CA PRO A 735 -4.71 3.38 23.19
C PRO A 735 -5.97 2.52 23.00
N ASP A 736 -6.97 2.76 23.82
CA ASP A 736 -8.26 2.09 23.68
C ASP A 736 -9.06 2.72 22.51
N ILE A 737 -10.02 1.96 21.97
CA ILE A 737 -10.93 2.45 20.93
C ILE A 737 -11.65 3.74 21.36
N HIS A 738 -11.92 3.91 22.66
CA HIS A 738 -12.51 5.13 23.18
C HIS A 738 -11.62 6.36 22.93
N GLU A 739 -10.31 6.26 23.16
CA GLU A 739 -9.35 7.34 22.94
C GLU A 739 -9.23 7.69 21.46
N LEU A 740 -9.27 6.68 20.59
CA LEU A 740 -9.28 6.86 19.14
C LEU A 740 -10.56 7.57 18.65
N LEU A 741 -11.71 7.26 19.25
CA LEU A 741 -12.97 7.96 18.94
C LEU A 741 -12.95 9.41 19.43
N LEU A 742 -12.34 9.67 20.60
CA LEU A 742 -12.11 11.03 21.09
C LEU A 742 -11.16 11.81 20.18
N LEU A 743 -10.12 11.15 19.65
CA LEU A 743 -9.18 11.74 18.70
C LEU A 743 -9.87 12.21 17.41
N LEU A 744 -10.83 11.45 16.87
CA LEU A 744 -11.63 11.90 15.72
C LEU A 744 -12.51 13.11 16.03
N HIS A 745 -12.94 13.25 17.28
CA HIS A 745 -13.78 14.36 17.71
C HIS A 745 -12.97 15.61 18.06
N TYR A 746 -11.64 15.50 18.14
CA TYR A 746 -10.77 16.62 18.49
C TYR A 746 -10.87 17.74 17.45
N ASP A 747 -11.31 18.91 17.90
CA ASP A 747 -11.51 20.15 17.13
C ASP A 747 -10.59 21.30 17.60
N GLY A 748 -9.60 20.99 18.44
CA GLY A 748 -8.58 21.94 18.89
C GLY A 748 -7.50 22.22 17.83
N SER A 749 -6.46 22.95 18.24
CA SER A 749 -5.38 23.42 17.36
C SER A 749 -3.99 22.88 17.72
N ASP A 750 -3.91 21.84 18.55
CA ASP A 750 -2.64 21.20 18.90
C ASP A 750 -2.10 20.40 17.71
N GLU A 751 -0.91 20.76 17.23
CA GLU A 751 -0.30 20.18 16.03
C GLU A 751 -0.04 18.68 16.16
N GLU A 752 0.34 18.19 17.34
CA GLU A 752 0.64 16.77 17.57
C GLU A 752 -0.65 15.93 17.56
N ILE A 753 -1.71 16.44 18.19
CA ILE A 753 -3.01 15.76 18.23
C ILE A 753 -3.68 15.78 16.85
N LEU A 754 -3.54 16.88 16.10
CA LEU A 754 -4.02 16.96 14.71
C LEU A 754 -3.31 15.96 13.80
N ALA A 755 -1.98 15.86 13.89
CA ALA A 755 -1.22 14.86 13.15
C ALA A 755 -1.63 13.41 13.51
N ALA A 756 -1.87 13.13 14.79
CA ALA A 756 -2.37 11.83 15.24
C ALA A 756 -3.79 11.54 14.69
N ARG A 757 -4.65 12.56 14.66
CA ARG A 757 -6.00 12.46 14.08
C ARG A 757 -5.94 12.19 12.58
N GLU A 758 -5.13 12.91 11.83
CA GLU A 758 -4.93 12.69 10.38
C GLU A 758 -4.42 11.28 10.08
N ALA A 759 -3.46 10.78 10.87
CA ALA A 759 -2.98 9.41 10.77
C ALA A 759 -4.12 8.39 11.00
N PHE A 760 -4.99 8.65 12.00
CA PHE A 760 -6.14 7.79 12.28
C PHE A 760 -7.24 7.87 11.20
N GLU A 761 -7.51 9.04 10.64
CA GLU A 761 -8.43 9.20 9.51
C GLU A 761 -7.94 8.44 8.27
N HIS A 762 -6.63 8.44 8.01
CA HIS A 762 -6.03 7.64 6.95
C HIS A 762 -6.16 6.12 7.20
N GLN A 763 -6.03 5.65 8.44
CA GLN A 763 -6.35 4.26 8.77
C GLN A 763 -7.81 3.92 8.43
N ILE A 764 -8.76 4.79 8.78
CA ILE A 764 -10.17 4.58 8.46
C ILE A 764 -10.37 4.53 6.94
N TRP A 765 -9.65 5.36 6.19
CA TRP A 765 -9.67 5.33 4.73
C TRP A 765 -9.18 3.99 4.18
N GLN A 766 -8.05 3.46 4.67
CA GLN A 766 -7.53 2.16 4.23
C GLN A 766 -8.47 1.01 4.53
N TRP A 767 -9.01 0.99 5.74
CA TRP A 767 -10.01 0.02 6.14
C TRP A 767 -11.26 0.08 5.26
N ARG A 768 -11.74 1.27 4.88
CA ARG A 768 -12.91 1.39 3.97
C ARG A 768 -12.65 0.74 2.62
N ARG A 769 -11.39 0.70 2.16
CA ARG A 769 -10.99 0.02 0.92
C ARG A 769 -10.74 -1.47 1.10
N ASN A 770 -10.25 -1.88 2.26
CA ASN A 770 -10.02 -3.29 2.62
C ASN A 770 -10.83 -3.68 3.88
N PRO A 771 -12.18 -3.69 3.79
CA PRO A 771 -13.06 -3.76 4.96
C PRO A 771 -13.00 -5.05 5.77
N PHE A 772 -12.41 -6.11 5.23
CA PHE A 772 -12.38 -7.43 5.86
C PHE A 772 -10.96 -7.94 6.12
N ASP A 773 -9.95 -7.05 6.06
CA ASP A 773 -8.57 -7.41 6.38
C ASP A 773 -8.27 -7.07 7.86
N PRO A 774 -8.23 -8.05 8.77
CA PRO A 774 -7.92 -7.81 10.18
C PRO A 774 -6.45 -7.47 10.40
N HIS A 775 -5.54 -8.00 9.57
CA HIS A 775 -4.10 -7.76 9.67
C HIS A 775 -3.74 -6.32 9.31
N LEU A 776 -4.43 -5.74 8.33
CA LEU A 776 -4.29 -4.33 7.99
C LEU A 776 -4.59 -3.42 9.19
N ILE A 777 -5.65 -3.72 9.96
CA ILE A 777 -6.00 -2.93 11.15
C ILE A 777 -5.03 -3.21 12.30
N ALA A 778 -4.68 -4.48 12.49
CA ALA A 778 -3.80 -4.90 13.58
C ALA A 778 -2.36 -4.40 13.42
N GLY A 779 -1.82 -4.33 12.19
CA GLY A 779 -0.51 -3.73 11.92
C GLY A 779 -0.48 -2.20 12.01
N LEU A 780 -1.65 -1.56 12.08
CA LEU A 780 -1.78 -0.13 12.38
C LEU A 780 -2.14 0.13 13.86
N ARG A 781 -2.49 -0.93 14.61
CA ARG A 781 -2.87 -0.90 16.03
C ARG A 781 -2.28 -2.12 16.71
N ASP A 782 -1.00 -2.05 17.06
CA ASP A 782 -0.24 -3.15 17.64
C ASP A 782 -0.93 -3.81 18.85
N GLY A 783 -1.77 -3.07 19.58
CA GLY A 783 -2.59 -3.60 20.66
C GLY A 783 -3.54 -4.74 20.27
N ALA A 784 -3.97 -4.81 19.01
CA ALA A 784 -4.73 -5.94 18.48
C ALA A 784 -3.87 -7.21 18.45
N TYR A 785 -2.62 -7.10 17.99
CA TYR A 785 -1.68 -8.21 17.98
C TYR A 785 -1.29 -8.65 19.39
N GLN A 786 -1.09 -7.70 20.31
CA GLN A 786 -0.87 -8.01 21.73
C GLN A 786 -2.02 -8.85 22.31
N ARG A 787 -3.27 -8.41 22.13
CA ARG A 787 -4.45 -9.15 22.62
C ARG A 787 -4.56 -10.53 21.97
N ALA A 788 -4.32 -10.65 20.66
CA ALA A 788 -4.37 -11.92 19.95
C ALA A 788 -3.33 -12.93 20.50
N VAL A 789 -2.12 -12.49 20.85
CA VAL A 789 -1.10 -13.36 21.46
C VAL A 789 -1.51 -13.80 22.85
N VAL A 790 -2.02 -12.89 23.69
CA VAL A 790 -2.50 -13.25 25.04
C VAL A 790 -3.65 -14.25 24.96
N MET A 791 -4.57 -14.06 24.02
CA MET A 791 -5.66 -15.02 23.77
C MET A 791 -5.10 -16.38 23.34
N ALA A 792 -4.19 -16.42 22.36
CA ALA A 792 -3.57 -17.67 21.91
C ALA A 792 -2.79 -18.38 23.05
N TYR A 793 -2.16 -17.62 23.94
CA TYR A 793 -1.48 -18.15 25.12
C TYR A 793 -2.46 -18.80 26.10
N LEU A 794 -3.55 -18.11 26.43
CA LEU A 794 -4.59 -18.66 27.30
C LEU A 794 -5.28 -19.87 26.69
N ASP A 795 -5.58 -19.84 25.38
CA ASP A 795 -6.18 -20.96 24.67
C ASP A 795 -5.26 -22.19 24.70
N ASN A 796 -3.94 -22.01 24.53
CA ASN A 796 -2.96 -23.09 24.64
C ASN A 796 -2.93 -23.69 26.05
N LEU A 797 -2.91 -22.86 27.10
CA LEU A 797 -2.91 -23.34 28.48
C LEU A 797 -4.21 -24.07 28.85
N ILE A 798 -5.37 -23.55 28.42
CA ILE A 798 -6.66 -24.19 28.66
C ILE A 798 -6.70 -25.55 27.97
N ALA A 799 -6.31 -25.62 26.69
CA ALA A 799 -6.27 -26.87 25.94
C ALA A 799 -5.26 -27.88 26.55
N TRP A 800 -4.11 -27.40 27.02
CA TRP A 800 -3.13 -28.23 27.70
C TRP A 800 -3.70 -28.80 29.01
N GLY A 801 -4.29 -27.95 29.86
CA GLY A 801 -4.93 -28.36 31.09
C GLY A 801 -6.04 -29.39 30.85
N ASP A 802 -6.92 -29.15 29.88
CA ASP A 802 -7.97 -30.11 29.48
C ASP A 802 -7.38 -31.46 29.05
N SER A 803 -6.26 -31.44 28.30
CA SER A 803 -5.57 -32.67 27.87
C SER A 803 -4.95 -33.45 29.05
N LEU A 804 -4.42 -32.75 30.06
CA LEU A 804 -3.83 -33.35 31.25
C LEU A 804 -4.91 -33.91 32.19
N PHE A 805 -6.04 -33.21 32.34
CA PHE A 805 -7.21 -33.72 33.06
C PHE A 805 -7.77 -34.98 32.39
N ALA A 806 -7.76 -35.07 31.07
CA ALA A 806 -8.20 -36.26 30.35
C ALA A 806 -7.30 -37.49 30.55
N ARG A 807 -6.03 -37.33 30.95
CA ARG A 807 -5.10 -38.45 31.23
C ARG A 807 -5.36 -39.13 32.58
N ASP A 808 -5.99 -38.42 33.53
CA ASP A 808 -6.43 -38.93 34.84
C ASP A 808 -5.34 -39.63 35.68
N THR A 809 -4.11 -39.11 35.68
CA THR A 809 -3.04 -39.56 36.61
C THR A 809 -2.82 -38.53 37.71
N ILE A 810 -2.30 -38.96 38.88
CA ILE A 810 -2.02 -38.03 40.01
C ILE A 810 -1.03 -36.95 39.57
N GLU A 811 -0.03 -37.34 38.79
CA GLU A 811 0.97 -36.44 38.23
C GLU A 811 0.36 -35.45 37.23
N SER A 812 -0.51 -35.92 36.32
CA SER A 812 -1.14 -35.04 35.32
C SER A 812 -2.15 -34.08 35.94
N ILE A 813 -2.84 -34.51 37.01
CA ILE A 813 -3.74 -33.64 37.77
C ILE A 813 -2.95 -32.54 38.49
N ASN A 814 -1.83 -32.88 39.13
CA ASN A 814 -0.99 -31.88 39.80
C ASN A 814 -0.38 -30.87 38.83
N GLU A 815 -0.05 -31.28 37.61
CA GLU A 815 0.46 -30.40 36.55
C GLU A 815 -0.64 -29.51 35.94
N ALA A 816 -1.88 -29.99 35.91
CA ALA A 816 -3.03 -29.25 35.37
C ALA A 816 -3.64 -28.22 36.34
N THR A 817 -3.31 -28.28 37.63
CA THR A 817 -3.91 -27.45 38.71
C THR A 817 -2.97 -26.32 39.11
#